data_AF-A0A4V5NKR5-F1
#
_entry.id   AF-A0A4V5NKR5-F1
#
_cell.length_a   1.000
_cell.length_b   1.000
_cell.length_c   1.000
_cell.angle_alpha   90.00
_cell.angle_beta   90.00
_cell.angle_gamma   90.00
#
_symmetry.space_group_name_H-M   'P 1'
#
loop_
_entity.id
_entity.type
_entity.pdbx_description
1 polymer ?
#
loop_
_entity_poly.entity_id
_entity_poly.type
_entity_poly.pdbx_seq_one_letter_code
_entity_poly.pdbx_strand_id
1 'polypeptide(L)'
;MSNALSQLLENMRPALAQRIAALPSPWPRHTLFLSFSDGQRRAAVVHASGADFEVLWSEISAACQRLAARRDMQVCWLRADWVTQAQSLDWKTLRASLKVFKRNYFRYGLALDANFHRAFLEGELNGNAMLYGGSQVSHALLNEKNFKLYAGRRFPGLVPDFADDAPVYMLTTEGLFCDPDTAPLALHATGYDAGRRVVDCDSDTVRGLIERGGSYLASQVREDGRFHYGWHPCFDRPINAYNTLRHASTLYSMLEAWEITREPALAQAIERGLGYLCSELIQRVVLPTGERAAFLLDVGNEIKLGGNAVCLLALVKYSELFGGEQYLPLLEELALGICHMQDPNSGQFVHVLNYPALDVKAAFRIIYYDGEAAFGLMRLYRLTGDGRWLAMVEKAFDSFIAREHWKAHDHWLGYCVNELTLYRPEERYFRFGIRNIADHLDFVQKRITTFPTLLELMMAAQRMLERLAQSPEHRHLLGEIDLDKFDRALHFRAAYLMNGHFWPEYAMYFRNPARILGSFFIRHQAFRVRIDDVEHYLSGYAAYFHHLKSGAVAMTKMIPAIDFARQGDELPFAEVLCARLADFRVDVSSLREHFERTRATVAPMPYRDNRVDYLGWAVTSRDGSVDDGVRRISSAKGAGKVVDGKGNRRGVTRTEICTGYLAEVMDDLEATAVAPYRARFMQLESEGEEMPFHTDASREAWRLHIPLVTNPDALFQWRLPDGRIESVHLPADGSAWLVRVDVLHRAINPAGGAQPRVHLLMGVGKIPSRELLVDPLKVE
;
A
#
# COMPACT_ATOMS: atom_id res chain seq x y z
N MET A 1 13.07 -41.39 -6.82
CA MET A 1 12.81 -39.96 -7.08
C MET A 1 12.32 -39.36 -5.77
N SER A 2 13.08 -38.43 -5.18
CA SER A 2 12.62 -37.68 -4.00
C SER A 2 11.30 -36.98 -4.33
N ASN A 3 10.31 -37.08 -3.46
CA ASN A 3 9.02 -36.40 -3.62
C ASN A 3 9.29 -34.88 -3.54
N ALA A 4 8.88 -34.09 -4.54
CA ALA A 4 9.12 -32.64 -4.59
C ALA A 4 8.67 -31.92 -3.30
N LEU A 5 7.59 -32.37 -2.66
CA LEU A 5 7.14 -31.86 -1.37
C LEU A 5 8.16 -32.13 -0.24
N SER A 6 8.80 -33.30 -0.23
CA SER A 6 9.83 -33.61 0.78
C SER A 6 11.00 -32.66 0.68
N GLN A 7 11.46 -32.34 -0.54
CA GLN A 7 12.53 -31.36 -0.73
C GLN A 7 12.13 -29.96 -0.24
N LEU A 8 10.90 -29.52 -0.54
CA LEU A 8 10.39 -28.23 -0.07
C LEU A 8 10.32 -28.17 1.47
N LEU A 9 9.85 -29.24 2.11
CA LEU A 9 9.80 -29.35 3.57
C LEU A 9 11.21 -29.33 4.17
N GLU A 10 12.15 -30.10 3.62
CA GLU A 10 13.56 -30.13 4.05
C GLU A 10 14.21 -28.75 3.92
N ASN A 11 13.95 -28.03 2.83
CA ASN A 11 14.45 -26.68 2.61
C ASN A 11 13.82 -25.64 3.57
N MET A 12 12.53 -25.78 3.89
CA MET A 12 11.79 -24.84 4.74
C MET A 12 12.19 -24.94 6.22
N ARG A 13 12.41 -26.17 6.72
CA ARG A 13 12.55 -26.44 8.16
C ARG A 13 13.63 -25.62 8.85
N PRO A 14 14.87 -25.48 8.34
CA PRO A 14 15.93 -24.75 9.05
C PRO A 14 15.58 -23.27 9.23
N ALA A 15 15.02 -22.64 8.19
CA ALA A 15 14.61 -21.24 8.24
C ALA A 15 13.44 -21.01 9.20
N LEU A 16 12.48 -21.94 9.23
CA LEU A 16 11.34 -21.88 10.13
C LEU A 16 11.76 -22.06 11.60
N ALA A 17 12.64 -23.03 11.90
CA ALA A 17 13.09 -23.33 13.26
C ALA A 17 13.75 -22.12 13.94
N GLN A 18 14.41 -21.25 13.16
CA GLN A 18 15.04 -20.03 13.66
C GLN A 18 14.07 -18.88 13.93
N ARG A 19 12.85 -18.94 13.38
CA ARG A 19 11.91 -17.80 13.36
C ARG A 19 10.60 -18.07 14.09
N ILE A 20 10.23 -19.32 14.30
CA ILE A 20 8.96 -19.66 14.94
C ILE A 20 8.89 -19.05 16.34
N ALA A 21 7.84 -18.27 16.59
CA ALA A 21 7.63 -17.59 17.86
C ALA A 21 6.83 -18.48 18.83
N ALA A 22 7.11 -18.33 20.12
CA ALA A 22 6.28 -18.88 21.19
C ALA A 22 5.19 -17.88 21.58
N LEU A 23 3.93 -18.32 21.61
CA LEU A 23 2.83 -17.55 22.16
C LEU A 23 2.77 -17.67 23.68
N PRO A 24 2.37 -16.59 24.38
CA PRO A 24 2.14 -16.65 25.83
C PRO A 24 0.88 -17.45 26.17
N SER A 25 0.84 -17.98 27.38
CA SER A 25 -0.40 -18.52 27.97
C SER A 25 -1.53 -17.48 27.91
N PRO A 26 -2.78 -17.85 27.61
CA PRO A 26 -3.32 -19.21 27.53
C PRO A 26 -3.24 -19.87 26.14
N TRP A 27 -2.53 -19.26 25.19
CA TRP A 27 -2.48 -19.77 23.81
C TRP A 27 -1.58 -21.01 23.68
N PRO A 28 -1.81 -21.87 22.67
CA PRO A 28 -0.86 -22.91 22.33
C PRO A 28 0.51 -22.29 22.03
N ARG A 29 1.57 -22.82 22.65
CA ARG A 29 2.92 -22.25 22.55
C ARG A 29 3.35 -22.04 21.10
N HIS A 30 3.13 -23.01 20.22
CA HIS A 30 3.38 -22.85 18.80
C HIS A 30 2.15 -23.28 18.00
N THR A 31 1.81 -22.50 16.97
CA THR A 31 0.79 -22.86 15.97
C THR A 31 1.35 -22.59 14.60
N LEU A 32 1.41 -23.64 13.77
CA LEU A 32 2.03 -23.63 12.46
C LEU A 32 1.02 -24.07 11.39
N PHE A 33 1.00 -23.35 10.28
CA PHE A 33 0.27 -23.67 9.07
C PHE A 33 1.25 -23.97 7.95
N LEU A 34 0.99 -25.04 7.19
CA LEU A 34 1.65 -25.32 5.92
C LEU A 34 0.61 -25.31 4.80
N SER A 35 0.73 -24.33 3.91
CA SER A 35 -0.05 -24.21 2.68
C SER A 35 0.79 -24.72 1.51
N PHE A 36 0.26 -25.62 0.69
CA PHE A 36 1.01 -26.16 -0.45
C PHE A 36 0.13 -26.36 -1.70
N SER A 37 0.73 -26.18 -2.87
CA SER A 37 0.03 -26.13 -4.17
C SER A 37 0.87 -26.75 -5.28
N ASP A 38 0.20 -27.27 -6.30
CA ASP A 38 0.78 -27.68 -7.58
C ASP A 38 0.74 -26.57 -8.66
N GLY A 39 0.42 -25.34 -8.25
CA GLY A 39 0.19 -24.20 -9.15
C GLY A 39 -1.08 -24.25 -9.99
N GLN A 40 -1.79 -25.38 -10.04
CA GLN A 40 -2.98 -25.56 -10.89
C GLN A 40 -4.28 -25.51 -10.08
N ARG A 41 -4.24 -26.04 -8.86
CA ARG A 41 -5.37 -26.11 -7.94
C ARG A 41 -5.10 -25.25 -6.72
N ARG A 42 -6.18 -24.72 -6.13
CA ARG A 42 -6.14 -24.03 -4.83
C ARG A 42 -5.34 -24.84 -3.81
N ALA A 43 -4.48 -24.16 -3.06
CA ALA A 43 -3.62 -24.72 -2.04
C ALA A 43 -4.40 -25.58 -1.04
N ALA A 44 -3.78 -26.68 -0.64
CA ALA A 44 -4.16 -27.41 0.55
C ALA A 44 -3.49 -26.76 1.77
N VAL A 45 -4.21 -26.63 2.88
CA VAL A 45 -3.68 -26.04 4.11
C VAL A 45 -3.84 -27.02 5.27
N VAL A 46 -2.73 -27.40 5.88
CA VAL A 46 -2.65 -28.20 7.11
C VAL A 46 -2.15 -27.30 8.23
N HIS A 47 -2.66 -27.48 9.44
CA HIS A 47 -2.14 -26.77 10.61
C HIS A 47 -2.22 -27.64 11.86
N ALA A 48 -1.34 -27.35 12.80
CA ALA A 48 -1.28 -27.99 14.11
C ALA A 48 -0.72 -27.01 15.15
N SER A 49 -0.98 -27.31 16.42
CA SER A 49 -0.50 -26.55 17.57
C SER A 49 0.20 -27.48 18.54
N GLY A 50 1.31 -27.05 19.17
CA GLY A 50 2.10 -27.89 20.07
C GLY A 50 3.10 -27.10 20.90
N ALA A 51 3.64 -27.73 21.94
CA ALA A 51 4.65 -27.14 22.83
C ALA A 51 6.10 -27.39 22.38
N ASP A 52 6.30 -28.43 21.56
CA ASP A 52 7.61 -28.86 21.05
C ASP A 52 7.62 -28.73 19.52
N PHE A 53 8.59 -27.98 19.00
CA PHE A 53 8.70 -27.71 17.57
C PHE A 53 8.99 -28.97 16.75
N GLU A 54 9.80 -29.89 17.26
CA GLU A 54 10.22 -31.09 16.54
C GLU A 54 9.05 -32.07 16.37
N VAL A 55 8.28 -32.26 17.44
CA VAL A 55 7.03 -33.04 17.39
C VAL A 55 6.04 -32.36 16.43
N LEU A 56 5.81 -31.06 16.58
CA LEU A 56 4.89 -30.30 15.75
C LEU A 56 5.26 -30.38 14.26
N TRP A 57 6.54 -30.19 13.92
CA TRP A 57 7.05 -30.26 12.56
C TRP A 57 6.89 -31.66 11.95
N SER A 58 7.20 -32.71 12.71
CA SER A 58 7.04 -34.09 12.27
C SER A 58 5.58 -34.41 11.94
N GLU A 59 4.65 -34.04 12.83
CA GLU A 59 3.23 -34.29 12.67
C GLU A 59 2.64 -33.55 11.45
N ILE A 60 2.93 -32.26 11.32
CA ILE A 60 2.40 -31.44 10.23
C ILE A 60 2.99 -31.83 8.87
N SER A 61 4.28 -32.18 8.82
CA SER A 61 4.95 -32.64 7.59
C SER A 61 4.36 -33.95 7.12
N ALA A 62 4.17 -34.92 8.02
CA ALA A 62 3.54 -36.20 7.70
C ALA A 62 2.08 -36.00 7.24
N ALA A 63 1.35 -35.05 7.86
CA ALA A 63 0.00 -34.72 7.45
C ALA A 63 -0.05 -34.07 6.05
N CYS A 64 0.90 -33.19 5.71
CA CYS A 64 1.04 -32.61 4.38
C CYS A 64 1.30 -33.69 3.32
N GLN A 65 2.26 -34.60 3.57
CA GLN A 65 2.57 -35.70 2.66
C GLN A 65 1.36 -36.62 2.44
N ARG A 66 0.63 -37.00 3.50
CA ARG A 66 -0.60 -37.78 3.37
C ARG A 66 -1.66 -37.06 2.55
N LEU A 67 -1.84 -35.77 2.76
CA LEU A 67 -2.86 -34.99 2.03
C LEU A 67 -2.48 -34.77 0.56
N ALA A 68 -1.21 -34.50 0.27
CA ALA A 68 -0.69 -34.39 -1.09
C ALA A 68 -0.86 -35.70 -1.86
N ALA A 69 -0.52 -36.84 -1.25
CA ALA A 69 -0.72 -38.17 -1.85
C ALA A 69 -2.20 -38.48 -2.11
N ARG A 70 -3.09 -38.20 -1.14
CA ARG A 70 -4.54 -38.40 -1.31
C ARG A 70 -5.14 -37.56 -2.44
N ARG A 71 -4.56 -36.39 -2.72
CA ARG A 71 -5.05 -35.46 -3.75
C ARG A 71 -4.30 -35.59 -5.08
N ASP A 72 -3.33 -36.51 -5.17
CA ASP A 72 -2.43 -36.65 -6.31
C ASP A 72 -1.84 -35.30 -6.73
N MET A 73 -1.20 -34.61 -5.78
CA MET A 73 -0.64 -33.27 -5.98
C MET A 73 0.86 -33.32 -6.23
N GLN A 74 1.29 -32.85 -7.40
CA GLN A 74 2.69 -32.55 -7.72
C GLN A 74 3.02 -31.17 -7.15
N VAL A 75 3.41 -31.13 -5.88
CA VAL A 75 3.62 -29.86 -5.17
C VAL A 75 4.83 -29.12 -5.72
N CYS A 76 4.63 -27.85 -6.09
CA CYS A 76 5.70 -26.94 -6.48
C CYS A 76 5.82 -25.73 -5.53
N TRP A 77 4.80 -25.40 -4.75
CA TRP A 77 4.85 -24.26 -3.83
C TRP A 77 4.56 -24.68 -2.40
N LEU A 78 5.35 -24.17 -1.47
CA LEU A 78 5.16 -24.34 -0.03
C LEU A 78 5.23 -22.98 0.66
N ARG A 79 4.24 -22.70 1.50
CA ARG A 79 4.20 -21.54 2.39
C ARG A 79 3.99 -22.01 3.82
N ALA A 80 4.84 -21.54 4.72
CA ALA A 80 4.69 -21.75 6.15
C ALA A 80 4.24 -20.45 6.79
N ASP A 81 3.20 -20.50 7.63
CA ASP A 81 2.76 -19.36 8.43
C ASP A 81 2.68 -19.78 9.91
N TRP A 82 3.18 -18.97 10.84
CA TRP A 82 3.04 -19.23 12.28
C TRP A 82 2.38 -18.04 12.98
N VAL A 83 1.63 -18.35 14.03
CA VAL A 83 0.92 -17.33 14.81
C VAL A 83 1.91 -16.61 15.73
N THR A 84 1.94 -15.29 15.68
CA THR A 84 2.78 -14.44 16.53
C THR A 84 1.98 -13.70 17.59
N GLN A 85 0.69 -13.45 17.33
CA GLN A 85 -0.23 -12.86 18.30
C GLN A 85 -1.65 -13.41 18.10
N ALA A 86 -2.41 -13.47 19.18
CA ALA A 86 -3.82 -13.83 19.16
C ALA A 86 -4.62 -12.90 20.07
N GLN A 87 -5.81 -12.51 19.61
CA GLN A 87 -6.77 -11.71 20.37
C GLN A 87 -8.10 -12.45 20.47
N SER A 88 -8.61 -12.63 21.70
CA SER A 88 -9.95 -13.16 21.92
C SER A 88 -10.99 -12.07 21.71
N LEU A 89 -12.01 -12.40 20.92
CA LEU A 89 -13.16 -11.55 20.63
C LEU A 89 -14.43 -12.41 20.69
N ASP A 90 -15.58 -11.75 20.70
CA ASP A 90 -16.85 -12.36 20.29
C ASP A 90 -17.20 -11.95 18.85
N TRP A 91 -18.13 -12.66 18.22
CA TRP A 91 -18.51 -12.36 16.84
C TRP A 91 -19.17 -10.98 16.69
N LYS A 92 -19.86 -10.49 17.71
CA LYS A 92 -20.43 -9.14 17.71
C LYS A 92 -19.34 -8.08 17.55
N THR A 93 -18.25 -8.20 18.32
CA THR A 93 -17.10 -7.31 18.30
C THR A 93 -16.33 -7.43 16.99
N LEU A 94 -16.10 -8.66 16.51
CA LEU A 94 -15.46 -8.87 15.21
C LEU A 94 -16.30 -8.26 14.06
N ARG A 95 -17.62 -8.46 14.04
CA ARG A 95 -18.50 -7.85 13.03
C ARG A 95 -18.44 -6.32 13.06
N ALA A 96 -18.32 -5.73 14.25
CA ALA A 96 -18.15 -4.29 14.39
C ALA A 96 -16.79 -3.82 13.82
N SER A 97 -15.69 -4.52 14.13
CA SER A 97 -14.34 -4.15 13.67
C SER A 97 -14.16 -4.32 12.15
N LEU A 98 -14.80 -5.32 11.53
CA LEU A 98 -14.74 -5.55 10.08
C LEU A 98 -15.16 -4.32 9.25
N LYS A 99 -16.00 -3.43 9.81
CA LYS A 99 -16.45 -2.20 9.14
C LYS A 99 -15.34 -1.17 8.94
N VAL A 100 -14.29 -1.20 9.76
CA VAL A 100 -13.13 -0.30 9.67
C VAL A 100 -12.22 -0.72 8.51
N PHE A 101 -12.16 -2.01 8.22
CA PHE A 101 -11.34 -2.53 7.13
C PHE A 101 -12.04 -2.34 5.78
N LYS A 102 -11.34 -1.73 4.83
CA LYS A 102 -11.76 -1.75 3.43
C LYS A 102 -11.98 -3.20 2.99
N ARG A 103 -12.92 -3.42 2.09
CA ARG A 103 -13.22 -4.75 1.53
C ARG A 103 -11.94 -5.49 1.11
N ASN A 104 -11.74 -6.69 1.65
CA ASN A 104 -10.56 -7.57 1.46
C ASN A 104 -9.22 -7.02 2.00
N TYR A 105 -9.26 -6.05 2.92
CA TYR A 105 -8.08 -5.53 3.64
C TYR A 105 -8.05 -5.98 5.11
N PHE A 106 -8.88 -6.95 5.50
CA PHE A 106 -8.73 -7.62 6.80
C PHE A 106 -7.50 -8.53 6.73
N ARG A 107 -6.38 -8.11 7.35
CA ARG A 107 -5.05 -8.73 7.22
C ARG A 107 -4.72 -9.75 8.33
N TYR A 108 -5.73 -10.47 8.80
CA TYR A 108 -5.59 -11.40 9.93
C TYR A 108 -6.18 -12.77 9.59
N GLY A 109 -5.68 -13.79 10.28
CA GLY A 109 -6.35 -15.09 10.38
C GLY A 109 -7.48 -15.08 11.40
N LEU A 110 -8.31 -16.12 11.38
CA LEU A 110 -9.38 -16.34 12.35
C LEU A 110 -9.34 -17.78 12.88
N ALA A 111 -9.48 -17.97 14.19
CA ALA A 111 -9.77 -19.28 14.80
C ALA A 111 -11.13 -19.29 15.51
N LEU A 112 -11.75 -20.47 15.54
CA LEU A 112 -13.07 -20.70 16.15
C LEU A 112 -13.00 -21.37 17.52
N ASP A 113 -11.80 -21.63 18.04
CA ASP A 113 -11.55 -22.21 19.36
C ASP A 113 -10.20 -21.72 19.92
N ALA A 114 -10.07 -21.69 21.25
CA ALA A 114 -8.91 -21.14 21.95
C ALA A 114 -7.60 -21.91 21.71
N ASN A 115 -7.70 -23.18 21.31
CA ASN A 115 -6.55 -24.04 21.04
C ASN A 115 -6.14 -24.01 19.55
N PHE A 116 -6.84 -23.21 18.75
CA PHE A 116 -6.64 -23.05 17.32
C PHE A 116 -6.73 -24.38 16.56
N HIS A 117 -7.59 -25.30 16.98
CA HIS A 117 -7.87 -26.54 16.23
C HIS A 117 -8.64 -26.27 14.92
N ARG A 118 -9.41 -25.18 14.89
CA ARG A 118 -10.22 -24.71 13.76
C ARG A 118 -9.82 -23.29 13.39
N ALA A 119 -8.66 -23.15 12.73
CA ALA A 119 -8.13 -21.86 12.33
C ALA A 119 -7.97 -21.70 10.80
N PHE A 120 -8.01 -20.45 10.33
CA PHE A 120 -7.98 -20.04 8.93
C PHE A 120 -7.00 -18.88 8.73
N LEU A 121 -6.16 -18.94 7.69
CA LEU A 121 -5.25 -17.87 7.30
C LEU A 121 -5.97 -16.76 6.52
N GLU A 122 -5.38 -15.56 6.48
CA GLU A 122 -5.86 -14.44 5.65
C GLU A 122 -6.05 -14.86 4.19
N GLY A 123 -5.09 -15.61 3.63
CA GLY A 123 -5.14 -16.12 2.26
C GLY A 123 -6.37 -16.99 2.00
N GLU A 124 -6.79 -17.80 2.98
CA GLU A 124 -7.97 -18.64 2.86
C GLU A 124 -9.27 -17.84 2.98
N LEU A 125 -9.33 -16.89 3.91
CA LEU A 125 -10.47 -15.99 4.05
C LEU A 125 -10.74 -15.22 2.76
N ASN A 126 -9.68 -14.69 2.13
CA ASN A 126 -9.75 -13.97 0.87
C ASN A 126 -10.04 -14.88 -0.32
N GLY A 127 -9.28 -15.97 -0.49
CA GLY A 127 -9.41 -16.89 -1.64
C GLY A 127 -10.76 -17.60 -1.71
N ASN A 128 -11.46 -17.72 -0.58
CA ASN A 128 -12.81 -18.27 -0.47
C ASN A 128 -13.90 -17.21 -0.31
N ALA A 129 -13.57 -15.91 -0.34
CA ALA A 129 -14.50 -14.81 -0.16
C ALA A 129 -15.37 -14.94 1.12
N MET A 130 -14.74 -15.34 2.23
CA MET A 130 -15.39 -15.57 3.53
C MET A 130 -15.75 -14.26 4.25
N LEU A 131 -15.04 -13.17 3.94
CA LEU A 131 -15.29 -11.82 4.48
C LEU A 131 -15.70 -10.81 3.38
N TYR A 132 -16.49 -11.28 2.41
CA TYR A 132 -16.94 -10.49 1.26
C TYR A 132 -18.46 -10.29 1.23
N GLY A 133 -18.89 -9.03 1.38
CA GLY A 133 -20.30 -8.63 1.36
C GLY A 133 -20.88 -8.28 -0.01
N GLY A 134 -20.12 -8.44 -1.11
CA GLY A 134 -20.56 -8.04 -2.45
C GLY A 134 -19.98 -6.72 -2.93
N SER A 135 -20.23 -6.39 -4.21
CA SER A 135 -19.64 -5.23 -4.90
C SER A 135 -20.13 -3.89 -4.35
N GLN A 136 -21.31 -3.86 -3.73
CA GLN A 136 -21.93 -2.66 -3.15
C GLN A 136 -21.48 -2.39 -1.71
N VAL A 137 -20.80 -3.34 -1.05
CA VAL A 137 -20.26 -3.17 0.31
C VAL A 137 -18.81 -2.77 0.22
N SER A 138 -18.43 -1.62 0.79
CA SER A 138 -17.07 -1.06 0.69
C SER A 138 -16.08 -1.57 1.75
N HIS A 139 -16.58 -2.25 2.78
CA HIS A 139 -15.81 -2.79 3.91
C HIS A 139 -15.82 -4.33 3.93
N ALA A 140 -15.01 -4.94 4.79
CA ALA A 140 -15.03 -6.39 5.02
C ALA A 140 -16.36 -6.79 5.70
N LEU A 141 -16.94 -7.92 5.30
CA LEU A 141 -18.22 -8.36 5.85
C LEU A 141 -18.27 -9.88 5.90
N LEU A 142 -18.61 -10.46 7.05
CA LEU A 142 -18.79 -11.90 7.18
C LEU A 142 -19.79 -12.44 6.16
N ASN A 143 -19.34 -13.37 5.33
CA ASN A 143 -20.16 -14.12 4.40
C ASN A 143 -20.33 -15.55 4.95
N GLU A 144 -21.34 -15.74 5.80
CA GLU A 144 -21.55 -17.02 6.48
C GLU A 144 -21.69 -18.21 5.51
N LYS A 145 -22.31 -18.01 4.35
CA LYS A 145 -22.48 -19.06 3.34
C LYS A 145 -21.12 -19.55 2.84
N ASN A 146 -20.24 -18.63 2.43
CA ASN A 146 -18.91 -18.97 1.95
C ASN A 146 -18.04 -19.52 3.08
N PHE A 147 -18.17 -18.97 4.29
CA PHE A 147 -17.46 -19.45 5.47
C PHE A 147 -17.85 -20.90 5.79
N LYS A 148 -19.15 -21.20 5.95
CA LYS A 148 -19.66 -22.57 6.20
C LYS A 148 -19.20 -23.54 5.10
N LEU A 149 -19.27 -23.13 3.83
CA LEU A 149 -18.85 -23.95 2.70
C LEU A 149 -17.36 -24.34 2.75
N TYR A 150 -16.47 -23.37 3.02
CA TYR A 150 -15.04 -23.66 3.10
C TYR A 150 -14.67 -24.38 4.39
N ALA A 151 -15.25 -23.97 5.52
CA ALA A 151 -15.05 -24.61 6.82
C ALA A 151 -15.40 -26.10 6.77
N GLY A 152 -16.54 -26.48 6.20
CA GLY A 152 -16.93 -27.89 6.05
C GLY A 152 -16.03 -28.70 5.11
N ARG A 153 -15.38 -28.05 4.14
CA ARG A 153 -14.39 -28.69 3.25
C ARG A 153 -13.04 -28.89 3.94
N ARG A 154 -12.60 -27.92 4.74
CA ARG A 154 -11.32 -27.99 5.45
C ARG A 154 -11.41 -28.87 6.70
N PHE A 155 -12.54 -28.81 7.39
CA PHE A 155 -12.82 -29.54 8.63
C PHE A 155 -14.14 -30.32 8.47
N PRO A 156 -14.09 -31.58 7.99
CA PRO A 156 -15.28 -32.40 7.83
C PRO A 156 -16.11 -32.46 9.13
N GLY A 157 -17.41 -32.19 9.02
CA GLY A 157 -18.35 -32.17 10.15
C GLY A 157 -18.39 -30.85 10.95
N LEU A 158 -17.53 -29.87 10.67
CA LEU A 158 -17.59 -28.56 11.33
C LEU A 158 -18.79 -27.75 10.85
N VAL A 159 -19.58 -27.26 11.80
CA VAL A 159 -20.58 -26.21 11.59
C VAL A 159 -20.16 -25.01 12.43
N PRO A 160 -19.65 -23.92 11.81
CA PRO A 160 -19.28 -22.71 12.55
C PRO A 160 -20.49 -22.10 13.26
N ASP A 161 -20.30 -21.75 14.53
CA ASP A 161 -21.22 -20.91 15.29
C ASP A 161 -20.87 -19.43 15.07
N PHE A 162 -21.88 -18.65 14.68
CA PHE A 162 -21.76 -17.22 14.40
C PHE A 162 -22.64 -16.38 15.33
N ALA A 163 -23.19 -16.96 16.40
CA ALA A 163 -23.90 -16.24 17.45
C ALA A 163 -23.05 -15.07 17.99
N ASP A 164 -23.69 -13.97 18.37
CA ASP A 164 -23.02 -12.72 18.76
C ASP A 164 -22.00 -12.91 19.89
N ASP A 165 -22.29 -13.78 20.84
CA ASP A 165 -21.51 -14.10 22.04
C ASP A 165 -20.56 -15.30 21.86
N ALA A 166 -20.63 -16.00 20.72
CA ALA A 166 -19.73 -17.10 20.45
C ALA A 166 -18.29 -16.56 20.25
N PRO A 167 -17.27 -17.24 20.83
CA PRO A 167 -15.90 -16.77 20.78
C PRO A 167 -15.29 -16.92 19.38
N VAL A 168 -14.46 -15.95 19.01
CA VAL A 168 -13.64 -15.97 17.79
C VAL A 168 -12.29 -15.33 18.10
N TYR A 169 -11.22 -15.86 17.53
CA TYR A 169 -9.87 -15.41 17.82
C TYR A 169 -9.22 -14.83 16.57
N MET A 170 -8.80 -13.58 16.64
CA MET A 170 -8.08 -12.91 15.55
C MET A 170 -6.59 -13.22 15.68
N LEU A 171 -5.96 -13.64 14.57
CA LEU A 171 -4.58 -14.14 14.56
C LEU A 171 -3.69 -13.25 13.69
N THR A 172 -2.59 -12.78 14.27
CA THR A 172 -1.47 -12.20 13.50
C THR A 172 -0.49 -13.33 13.17
N THR A 173 0.00 -13.34 11.93
CA THR A 173 0.90 -14.39 11.43
C THR A 173 2.12 -13.82 10.76
N GLU A 174 3.24 -14.50 10.93
CA GLU A 174 4.42 -14.34 10.07
C GLU A 174 4.56 -15.55 9.15
N GLY A 175 5.33 -15.41 8.08
CA GLY A 175 5.46 -16.51 7.12
C GLY A 175 6.72 -16.53 6.27
N LEU A 176 6.92 -17.70 5.68
CA LEU A 176 7.98 -18.02 4.72
C LEU A 176 7.37 -18.67 3.49
N PHE A 177 7.95 -18.42 2.32
CA PHE A 177 7.56 -19.05 1.06
C PHE A 177 8.78 -19.67 0.36
N CYS A 178 8.64 -20.87 -0.20
CA CYS A 178 9.61 -21.40 -1.16
C CYS A 178 8.93 -22.15 -2.31
N ASP A 179 9.65 -22.18 -3.43
CA ASP A 179 9.42 -23.04 -4.58
C ASP A 179 10.65 -23.96 -4.76
N PRO A 180 10.74 -24.84 -5.79
CA PRO A 180 11.84 -25.80 -5.90
C PRO A 180 13.20 -25.13 -6.14
N ASP A 181 13.19 -23.90 -6.68
CA ASP A 181 14.37 -23.21 -7.19
C ASP A 181 14.84 -22.09 -6.25
N THR A 182 14.09 -21.80 -5.19
CA THR A 182 14.35 -20.68 -4.27
C THR A 182 14.55 -21.15 -2.83
N ALA A 183 15.50 -20.51 -2.13
CA ALA A 183 15.59 -20.59 -0.68
C ALA A 183 14.35 -19.97 -0.03
N PRO A 184 13.97 -20.37 1.20
CA PRO A 184 12.83 -19.78 1.91
C PRO A 184 12.91 -18.24 1.99
N LEU A 185 11.94 -17.59 1.35
CA LEU A 185 11.78 -16.15 1.31
C LEU A 185 10.92 -15.68 2.48
N ALA A 186 11.38 -14.66 3.19
CA ALA A 186 10.59 -13.98 4.22
C ALA A 186 9.36 -13.30 3.61
N LEU A 187 8.22 -13.41 4.28
CA LEU A 187 7.03 -12.63 3.98
C LEU A 187 6.90 -11.49 5.00
N HIS A 188 6.41 -10.33 4.57
CA HIS A 188 6.11 -9.22 5.48
C HIS A 188 5.07 -9.67 6.54
N ALA A 189 5.34 -9.38 7.82
CA ALA A 189 4.51 -9.82 8.95
C ALA A 189 3.16 -9.09 9.01
N THR A 190 3.20 -7.76 9.01
CA THR A 190 2.06 -6.89 9.30
C THR A 190 1.96 -5.73 8.30
N GLY A 191 0.92 -4.91 8.45
CA GLY A 191 0.70 -3.74 7.61
C GLY A 191 0.21 -4.07 6.19
N TYR A 192 0.36 -3.11 5.29
CA TYR A 192 -0.18 -3.22 3.93
C TYR A 192 0.56 -4.25 3.06
N ASP A 193 1.83 -4.53 3.36
CA ASP A 193 2.65 -5.51 2.65
C ASP A 193 2.44 -6.96 3.13
N ALA A 194 1.65 -7.18 4.20
CA ALA A 194 1.58 -8.47 4.89
C ALA A 194 1.41 -9.70 3.96
N GLY A 195 2.20 -10.74 4.18
CA GLY A 195 2.15 -11.97 3.39
C GLY A 195 2.67 -11.85 1.94
N ARG A 196 3.21 -10.71 1.50
CA ARG A 196 4.03 -10.58 0.29
C ARG A 196 5.49 -10.88 0.63
N ARG A 197 6.24 -11.49 -0.30
CA ARG A 197 7.70 -11.63 -0.16
C ARG A 197 8.39 -10.29 0.05
N VAL A 198 9.42 -10.29 0.90
CA VAL A 198 10.35 -9.17 1.09
C VAL A 198 11.33 -9.13 -0.08
N VAL A 199 11.23 -8.10 -0.91
CA VAL A 199 12.08 -7.87 -2.09
C VAL A 199 12.16 -6.38 -2.35
N ASP A 200 13.32 -5.93 -2.82
CA ASP A 200 13.55 -4.54 -3.21
C ASP A 200 12.85 -4.19 -4.53
N CYS A 201 12.46 -2.93 -4.69
CA CYS A 201 11.85 -2.45 -5.93
C CYS A 201 12.91 -1.93 -6.92
N ASP A 202 13.91 -2.77 -7.20
CA ASP A 202 15.01 -2.47 -8.11
C ASP A 202 14.67 -2.73 -9.60
N SER A 203 15.64 -2.49 -10.50
CA SER A 203 15.39 -2.63 -11.94
C SER A 203 15.07 -4.05 -12.36
N ASP A 204 15.61 -5.05 -11.67
CA ASP A 204 15.49 -6.45 -12.04
C ASP A 204 14.14 -7.01 -11.56
N THR A 205 13.73 -6.63 -10.35
CA THR A 205 12.40 -6.91 -9.82
C THR A 205 11.33 -6.28 -10.69
N VAL A 206 11.50 -5.00 -11.05
CA VAL A 206 10.56 -4.29 -11.94
C VAL A 206 10.52 -4.93 -13.33
N ARG A 207 11.68 -5.30 -13.91
CA ARG A 207 11.71 -6.02 -15.19
C ARG A 207 10.95 -7.34 -15.11
N GLY A 208 11.14 -8.13 -14.05
CA GLY A 208 10.40 -9.37 -13.84
C GLY A 208 8.90 -9.18 -13.68
N LEU A 209 8.45 -8.08 -13.05
CA LEU A 209 7.03 -7.71 -12.98
C LEU A 209 6.46 -7.41 -14.37
N ILE A 210 7.20 -6.68 -15.21
CA ILE A 210 6.81 -6.36 -16.59
C ILE A 210 6.75 -7.63 -17.44
N GLU A 211 7.74 -8.51 -17.35
CA GLU A 211 7.76 -9.80 -18.05
C GLU A 211 6.53 -10.64 -17.72
N ARG A 212 6.26 -10.86 -16.42
CA ARG A 212 5.13 -11.66 -15.99
C ARG A 212 3.78 -11.03 -16.38
N GLY A 213 3.63 -9.72 -16.24
CA GLY A 213 2.41 -9.02 -16.64
C GLY A 213 2.18 -9.06 -18.16
N GLY A 214 3.24 -8.88 -18.96
CA GLY A 214 3.20 -9.00 -20.41
C GLY A 214 2.86 -10.43 -20.86
N SER A 215 3.52 -11.45 -20.30
CA SER A 215 3.19 -12.85 -20.57
C SER A 215 1.75 -13.20 -20.19
N TYR A 216 1.25 -12.68 -19.05
CA TYR A 216 -0.14 -12.82 -18.68
C TYR A 216 -1.07 -12.23 -19.75
N LEU A 217 -0.86 -10.98 -20.18
CA LEU A 217 -1.70 -10.36 -21.22
C LEU A 217 -1.64 -11.12 -22.54
N ALA A 218 -0.46 -11.56 -22.96
CA ALA A 218 -0.30 -12.37 -24.17
C ALA A 218 -1.14 -13.65 -24.11
N SER A 219 -1.20 -14.31 -22.95
CA SER A 219 -2.06 -15.50 -22.73
C SER A 219 -3.55 -15.20 -22.72
N GLN A 220 -3.95 -13.93 -22.55
CA GLN A 220 -5.35 -13.52 -22.64
C GLN A 220 -5.80 -13.24 -24.07
N VAL A 221 -4.88 -13.07 -25.04
CA VAL A 221 -5.23 -12.85 -26.45
C VAL A 221 -5.61 -14.18 -27.10
N ARG A 222 -6.86 -14.30 -27.52
CA ARG A 222 -7.40 -15.47 -28.22
C ARG A 222 -6.83 -15.56 -29.65
N GLU A 223 -7.11 -16.67 -30.32
CA GLU A 223 -6.72 -16.90 -31.71
C GLU A 223 -7.27 -15.83 -32.67
N ASP A 224 -8.50 -15.34 -32.41
CA ASP A 224 -9.15 -14.26 -33.18
C ASP A 224 -8.63 -12.85 -32.84
N GLY A 225 -7.63 -12.73 -31.97
CA GLY A 225 -7.08 -11.45 -31.50
C GLY A 225 -7.89 -10.77 -30.39
N ARG A 226 -9.09 -11.27 -30.05
CA ARG A 226 -9.88 -10.71 -28.95
C ARG A 226 -9.33 -11.19 -27.60
N PHE A 227 -9.33 -10.31 -26.60
CA PHE A 227 -8.95 -10.69 -25.23
C PHE A 227 -10.03 -11.51 -24.50
N HIS A 228 -9.60 -12.46 -23.67
CA HIS A 228 -10.33 -12.78 -22.44
C HIS A 228 -10.27 -11.56 -21.52
N TYR A 229 -11.41 -10.88 -21.32
CA TYR A 229 -11.43 -9.54 -20.74
C TYR A 229 -10.95 -9.49 -19.28
N GLY A 230 -11.21 -10.54 -18.51
CA GLY A 230 -10.75 -10.65 -17.13
C GLY A 230 -11.41 -11.77 -16.35
N TRP A 231 -11.04 -11.88 -15.08
CA TRP A 231 -11.37 -13.00 -14.20
C TRP A 231 -11.78 -12.53 -12.79
N HIS A 232 -12.66 -13.31 -12.16
CA HIS A 232 -12.97 -13.27 -10.74
C HIS A 232 -12.24 -14.43 -10.04
N PRO A 233 -11.03 -14.23 -9.47
CA PRO A 233 -10.15 -15.34 -9.13
C PRO A 233 -10.64 -16.20 -7.95
N CYS A 234 -11.44 -15.64 -7.05
CA CYS A 234 -12.03 -16.37 -5.92
C CYS A 234 -12.84 -17.61 -6.38
N PHE A 235 -13.42 -17.54 -7.58
CA PHE A 235 -14.33 -18.56 -8.11
C PHE A 235 -13.93 -19.09 -9.50
N ASP A 236 -12.82 -18.62 -10.07
CA ASP A 236 -12.40 -18.92 -11.44
C ASP A 236 -13.48 -18.64 -12.49
N ARG A 237 -14.09 -17.45 -12.43
CA ARG A 237 -15.15 -17.05 -13.36
C ARG A 237 -14.69 -15.98 -14.33
N PRO A 238 -14.99 -16.08 -15.63
CA PRO A 238 -14.70 -15.02 -16.58
C PRO A 238 -15.60 -13.81 -16.34
N ILE A 239 -15.13 -12.63 -16.74
CA ILE A 239 -15.92 -11.41 -16.83
C ILE A 239 -16.53 -11.34 -18.23
N ASN A 240 -17.87 -11.37 -18.32
CA ASN A 240 -18.59 -11.45 -19.59
C ASN A 240 -18.86 -10.08 -20.25
N ALA A 241 -18.25 -9.01 -19.76
CA ALA A 241 -18.29 -7.69 -20.38
C ALA A 241 -17.10 -7.51 -21.33
N TYR A 242 -17.21 -6.56 -22.26
CA TYR A 242 -16.10 -6.16 -23.12
C TYR A 242 -16.14 -4.65 -23.32
N ASN A 243 -14.97 -4.03 -23.32
CA ASN A 243 -14.82 -2.60 -23.58
C ASN A 243 -13.74 -2.46 -24.66
N THR A 244 -14.10 -1.93 -25.82
CA THR A 244 -13.19 -1.86 -26.97
C THR A 244 -12.08 -0.83 -26.77
N LEU A 245 -12.31 0.24 -26.02
CA LEU A 245 -11.26 1.19 -25.62
C LEU A 245 -10.16 0.45 -24.85
N ARG A 246 -10.55 -0.43 -23.92
CA ARG A 246 -9.61 -1.23 -23.14
C ARG A 246 -8.85 -2.29 -23.94
N HIS A 247 -9.38 -2.71 -25.09
CA HIS A 247 -8.61 -3.54 -26.02
C HIS A 247 -7.40 -2.76 -26.55
N ALA A 248 -7.62 -1.54 -27.04
CA ALA A 248 -6.58 -0.73 -27.65
C ALA A 248 -5.55 -0.21 -26.63
N SER A 249 -5.98 0.28 -25.47
CA SER A 249 -5.04 0.72 -24.41
C SER A 249 -4.19 -0.42 -23.87
N THR A 250 -4.75 -1.64 -23.80
CA THR A 250 -3.97 -2.80 -23.34
C THR A 250 -2.89 -3.15 -24.36
N LEU A 251 -3.19 -3.09 -25.66
CA LEU A 251 -2.17 -3.29 -26.71
C LEU A 251 -1.05 -2.24 -26.63
N TYR A 252 -1.37 -1.00 -26.31
CA TYR A 252 -0.35 0.03 -26.05
C TYR A 252 0.59 -0.37 -24.88
N SER A 253 0.04 -0.79 -23.73
CA SER A 253 0.86 -1.26 -22.60
C SER A 253 1.67 -2.53 -22.92
N MET A 254 1.14 -3.42 -23.76
CA MET A 254 1.86 -4.62 -24.22
C MET A 254 3.05 -4.25 -25.09
N LEU A 255 2.95 -3.21 -25.91
CA LEU A 255 4.05 -2.68 -26.70
C LEU A 255 5.13 -2.04 -25.82
N GLU A 256 4.75 -1.32 -24.76
CA GLU A 256 5.71 -0.82 -23.76
C GLU A 256 6.43 -1.96 -23.03
N ALA A 257 5.70 -3.03 -22.67
CA ALA A 257 6.32 -4.22 -22.10
C ALA A 257 7.28 -4.88 -23.11
N TRP A 258 6.87 -5.04 -24.38
CA TRP A 258 7.71 -5.65 -25.40
C TRP A 258 8.98 -4.84 -25.71
N GLU A 259 8.92 -3.52 -25.66
CA GLU A 259 10.10 -2.65 -25.83
C GLU A 259 11.23 -3.01 -24.85
N ILE A 260 10.87 -3.45 -23.63
CA ILE A 260 11.77 -3.84 -22.55
C ILE A 260 12.13 -5.33 -22.59
N THR A 261 11.14 -6.20 -22.80
CA THR A 261 11.31 -7.65 -22.64
C THR A 261 11.74 -8.34 -23.92
N ARG A 262 11.31 -7.82 -25.08
CA ARG A 262 11.53 -8.39 -26.42
C ARG A 262 11.03 -9.83 -26.58
N GLU A 263 10.06 -10.23 -25.76
CA GLU A 263 9.49 -11.58 -25.76
C GLU A 263 8.73 -11.89 -27.07
N PRO A 264 9.10 -12.92 -27.84
CA PRO A 264 8.46 -13.22 -29.13
C PRO A 264 6.97 -13.57 -29.01
N ALA A 265 6.58 -14.29 -27.96
CA ALA A 265 5.19 -14.67 -27.73
C ALA A 265 4.31 -13.44 -27.48
N LEU A 266 4.86 -12.40 -26.83
CA LEU A 266 4.19 -11.14 -26.61
C LEU A 266 3.98 -10.39 -27.93
N ALA A 267 5.00 -10.30 -28.79
CA ALA A 267 4.88 -9.70 -30.13
C ALA A 267 3.77 -10.36 -30.96
N GLN A 268 3.75 -11.69 -31.03
CA GLN A 268 2.73 -12.42 -31.78
C GLN A 268 1.31 -12.15 -31.24
N ALA A 269 1.16 -12.03 -29.93
CA ALA A 269 -0.13 -11.68 -29.33
C ALA A 269 -0.55 -10.24 -29.66
N ILE A 270 0.39 -9.30 -29.64
CA ILE A 270 0.16 -7.90 -30.06
C ILE A 270 -0.32 -7.85 -31.51
N GLU A 271 0.34 -8.55 -32.43
CA GLU A 271 -0.04 -8.57 -33.85
C GLU A 271 -1.45 -9.10 -34.07
N ARG A 272 -1.83 -10.19 -33.40
CA ARG A 272 -3.21 -10.71 -33.46
C ARG A 272 -4.22 -9.69 -32.93
N GLY A 273 -3.92 -9.09 -31.78
CA GLY A 273 -4.79 -8.08 -31.18
C GLY A 273 -4.95 -6.85 -32.06
N LEU A 274 -3.86 -6.33 -32.63
CA LEU A 274 -3.91 -5.20 -33.58
C LEU A 274 -4.68 -5.57 -34.85
N GLY A 275 -4.56 -6.80 -35.34
CA GLY A 275 -5.37 -7.32 -36.44
C GLY A 275 -6.86 -7.20 -36.14
N TYR A 276 -7.30 -7.72 -35.00
CA TYR A 276 -8.69 -7.64 -34.55
C TYR A 276 -9.16 -6.18 -34.35
N LEU A 277 -8.32 -5.35 -33.72
CA LEU A 277 -8.60 -3.93 -33.53
C LEU A 277 -8.88 -3.23 -34.86
N CYS A 278 -8.02 -3.44 -35.86
CA CYS A 278 -8.09 -2.76 -37.14
C CYS A 278 -9.18 -3.30 -38.06
N SER A 279 -9.48 -4.60 -38.03
CA SER A 279 -10.46 -5.22 -38.94
C SER A 279 -11.88 -5.19 -38.38
N GLU A 280 -12.06 -5.40 -37.08
CA GLU A 280 -13.39 -5.59 -36.47
C GLU A 280 -13.88 -4.38 -35.68
N LEU A 281 -12.98 -3.71 -34.94
CA LEU A 281 -13.39 -2.70 -33.96
C LEU A 281 -13.37 -1.27 -34.51
N ILE A 282 -12.45 -0.97 -35.42
CA ILE A 282 -12.34 0.36 -36.03
C ILE A 282 -13.19 0.44 -37.30
N GLN A 283 -14.13 1.39 -37.31
CA GLN A 283 -15.05 1.62 -38.42
C GLN A 283 -14.68 2.90 -39.17
N ARG A 284 -14.60 2.81 -40.50
CA ARG A 284 -14.34 3.96 -41.37
C ARG A 284 -15.64 4.58 -41.86
N VAL A 285 -15.68 5.91 -41.89
CA VAL A 285 -16.85 6.71 -42.31
C VAL A 285 -16.41 7.89 -43.16
N VAL A 286 -17.35 8.46 -43.92
CA VAL A 286 -17.16 9.73 -44.61
C VAL A 286 -17.88 10.82 -43.82
N LEU A 287 -17.13 11.83 -43.38
CA LEU A 287 -17.67 12.96 -42.62
C LEU A 287 -18.53 13.86 -43.51
N PRO A 288 -19.40 14.71 -42.93
CA PRO A 288 -20.16 15.71 -43.70
C PRO A 288 -19.27 16.67 -44.53
N THR A 289 -18.00 16.84 -44.15
CA THR A 289 -17.01 17.63 -44.88
C THR A 289 -16.46 16.93 -46.13
N GLY A 290 -16.77 15.63 -46.32
CA GLY A 290 -16.27 14.79 -47.41
C GLY A 290 -14.96 14.04 -47.08
N GLU A 291 -14.34 14.35 -45.94
CA GLU A 291 -13.12 13.67 -45.48
C GLU A 291 -13.43 12.27 -44.96
N ARG A 292 -12.48 11.35 -45.12
CA ARG A 292 -12.54 10.02 -44.50
C ARG A 292 -12.06 10.11 -43.06
N ALA A 293 -12.83 9.56 -42.14
CA ALA A 293 -12.47 9.41 -40.74
C ALA A 293 -12.64 7.97 -40.28
N ALA A 294 -12.03 7.62 -39.16
CA ALA A 294 -12.17 6.34 -38.52
C ALA A 294 -12.53 6.52 -37.04
N PHE A 295 -13.31 5.58 -36.52
CA PHE A 295 -13.75 5.59 -35.12
C PHE A 295 -13.65 4.21 -34.51
N LEU A 296 -13.20 4.14 -33.26
CA LEU A 296 -13.33 2.92 -32.46
C LEU A 296 -14.79 2.77 -32.03
N LEU A 297 -15.46 1.72 -32.49
CA LEU A 297 -16.83 1.42 -32.12
C LEU A 297 -16.84 0.60 -30.82
N ASP A 298 -17.58 1.06 -29.81
CA ASP A 298 -17.79 0.29 -28.57
C ASP A 298 -19.15 -0.43 -28.58
N VAL A 299 -19.30 -1.36 -27.64
CA VAL A 299 -20.54 -2.10 -27.44
C VAL A 299 -21.70 -1.12 -27.22
N GLY A 300 -22.79 -1.32 -27.96
CA GLY A 300 -23.96 -0.44 -27.91
C GLY A 300 -23.94 0.73 -28.92
N ASN A 301 -23.08 0.64 -29.95
CA ASN A 301 -22.97 1.62 -31.03
C ASN A 301 -22.60 3.03 -30.55
N GLU A 302 -21.71 3.10 -29.55
CA GLU A 302 -21.13 4.36 -29.08
C GLU A 302 -19.72 4.55 -29.65
N ILE A 303 -19.41 5.79 -30.04
CA ILE A 303 -18.05 6.24 -30.29
C ILE A 303 -17.63 7.06 -29.09
N LYS A 304 -16.50 6.71 -28.47
CA LYS A 304 -15.93 7.43 -27.33
C LYS A 304 -14.64 8.10 -27.77
N LEU A 305 -14.49 9.38 -27.46
CA LEU A 305 -13.30 10.18 -27.79
C LEU A 305 -11.99 9.45 -27.40
N GLY A 306 -11.94 8.96 -26.16
CA GLY A 306 -10.80 8.20 -25.64
C GLY A 306 -10.48 6.94 -26.45
N GLY A 307 -11.47 6.32 -27.10
CA GLY A 307 -11.29 5.12 -27.93
C GLY A 307 -10.42 5.39 -29.15
N ASN A 308 -10.72 6.43 -29.92
CA ASN A 308 -9.88 6.86 -31.04
C ASN A 308 -8.47 7.22 -30.57
N ALA A 309 -8.39 7.89 -29.44
CA ALA A 309 -7.13 8.35 -28.88
C ALA A 309 -6.18 7.21 -28.52
N VAL A 310 -6.66 6.20 -27.79
CA VAL A 310 -5.81 5.04 -27.43
C VAL A 310 -5.51 4.14 -28.63
N CYS A 311 -6.33 4.17 -29.68
CA CYS A 311 -5.96 3.57 -30.98
C CYS A 311 -4.76 4.27 -31.61
N LEU A 312 -4.71 5.61 -31.59
CA LEU A 312 -3.52 6.35 -32.04
C LEU A 312 -2.29 5.92 -31.23
N LEU A 313 -2.40 5.85 -29.90
CA LEU A 313 -1.28 5.44 -29.04
C LEU A 313 -0.73 4.06 -29.39
N ALA A 314 -1.60 3.05 -29.50
CA ALA A 314 -1.21 1.69 -29.82
C ALA A 314 -0.56 1.58 -31.21
N LEU A 315 -1.18 2.18 -32.24
CA LEU A 315 -0.70 2.08 -33.61
C LEU A 315 0.58 2.89 -33.85
N VAL A 316 0.70 4.09 -33.26
CA VAL A 316 1.94 4.88 -33.30
C VAL A 316 3.08 4.12 -32.63
N LYS A 317 2.86 3.59 -31.42
CA LYS A 317 3.90 2.85 -30.68
C LYS A 317 4.33 1.59 -31.44
N TYR A 318 3.40 0.90 -32.10
CA TYR A 318 3.74 -0.23 -32.98
C TYR A 318 4.63 0.23 -34.14
N SER A 319 4.25 1.29 -34.87
CA SER A 319 5.05 1.83 -35.97
C SER A 319 6.44 2.29 -35.53
N GLU A 320 6.58 2.89 -34.34
CA GLU A 320 7.90 3.26 -33.77
C GLU A 320 8.78 2.04 -33.48
N LEU A 321 8.19 0.93 -33.04
CA LEU A 321 8.90 -0.24 -32.55
C LEU A 321 9.25 -1.26 -33.64
N PHE A 322 8.34 -1.48 -34.59
CA PHE A 322 8.49 -2.48 -35.66
C PHE A 322 8.85 -1.85 -37.01
N GLY A 323 8.80 -0.52 -37.11
CA GLY A 323 8.88 0.18 -38.37
C GLY A 323 7.63 -0.03 -39.24
N GLY A 324 7.57 0.69 -40.36
CA GLY A 324 6.51 0.53 -41.34
C GLY A 324 5.46 1.64 -41.30
N GLU A 325 4.97 1.97 -42.50
CA GLU A 325 4.01 3.05 -42.75
C GLU A 325 2.58 2.52 -42.92
N GLN A 326 2.34 1.21 -42.72
CA GLN A 326 1.06 0.57 -43.04
C GLN A 326 -0.13 1.18 -42.30
N TYR A 327 0.09 1.75 -41.12
CA TYR A 327 -0.95 2.35 -40.30
C TYR A 327 -1.08 3.87 -40.50
N LEU A 328 -0.18 4.54 -41.23
CA LEU A 328 -0.25 6.00 -41.42
C LEU A 328 -1.61 6.46 -41.98
N PRO A 329 -2.20 5.79 -43.00
CA PRO A 329 -3.53 6.20 -43.48
C PRO A 329 -4.62 6.05 -42.42
N LEU A 330 -4.57 4.99 -41.60
CA LEU A 330 -5.55 4.78 -40.54
C LEU A 330 -5.36 5.75 -39.37
N LEU A 331 -4.11 6.10 -39.04
CA LEU A 331 -3.76 7.09 -38.03
C LEU A 331 -4.30 8.48 -38.40
N GLU A 332 -4.14 8.89 -39.66
CA GLU A 332 -4.75 10.11 -40.20
C GLU A 332 -6.28 10.09 -40.01
N GLU A 333 -6.94 9.01 -40.44
CA GLU A 333 -8.41 8.87 -40.34
C GLU A 333 -8.90 8.91 -38.88
N LEU A 334 -8.18 8.29 -37.95
CA LEU A 334 -8.50 8.32 -36.51
C LEU A 334 -8.33 9.73 -35.92
N ALA A 335 -7.27 10.45 -36.31
CA ALA A 335 -7.02 11.82 -35.89
C ALA A 335 -8.05 12.80 -36.45
N LEU A 336 -8.48 12.63 -37.71
CA LEU A 336 -9.61 13.35 -38.28
C LEU A 336 -10.93 13.04 -37.54
N GLY A 337 -11.10 11.80 -37.06
CA GLY A 337 -12.20 11.47 -36.15
C GLY A 337 -12.17 12.26 -34.84
N ILE A 338 -11.00 12.44 -34.23
CA ILE A 338 -10.82 13.31 -33.05
C ILE A 338 -11.08 14.78 -33.40
N CYS A 339 -10.63 15.24 -34.57
CA CYS A 339 -10.88 16.59 -35.07
C CYS A 339 -12.37 16.88 -35.21
N HIS A 340 -13.14 15.92 -35.74
CA HIS A 340 -14.60 16.03 -35.82
C HIS A 340 -15.27 16.17 -34.44
N MET A 341 -14.64 15.64 -33.39
CA MET A 341 -15.11 15.73 -32.01
C MET A 341 -14.58 16.98 -31.27
N GLN A 342 -13.79 17.85 -31.91
CA GLN A 342 -13.29 19.09 -31.31
C GLN A 342 -14.11 20.29 -31.79
N ASP A 343 -14.57 21.13 -30.86
CA ASP A 343 -15.19 22.41 -31.19
C ASP A 343 -14.15 23.37 -31.78
N PRO A 344 -14.32 23.84 -33.03
CA PRO A 344 -13.32 24.62 -33.73
C PRO A 344 -13.22 26.07 -33.24
N ASN A 345 -14.01 26.50 -32.25
CA ASN A 345 -13.89 27.85 -31.67
C ASN A 345 -13.20 27.79 -30.31
N SER A 346 -13.71 26.96 -29.41
CA SER A 346 -13.29 26.86 -28.01
C SER A 346 -12.23 25.79 -27.73
N GLY A 347 -11.98 24.87 -28.66
CA GLY A 347 -11.00 23.78 -28.49
C GLY A 347 -11.46 22.63 -27.60
N GLN A 348 -12.68 22.69 -27.05
CA GLN A 348 -13.26 21.63 -26.23
C GLN A 348 -13.56 20.39 -27.06
N PHE A 349 -13.44 19.22 -26.45
CA PHE A 349 -13.91 17.99 -27.07
C PHE A 349 -15.33 17.62 -26.64
N VAL A 350 -16.06 16.92 -27.51
CA VAL A 350 -17.24 16.15 -27.14
C VAL A 350 -16.86 14.70 -26.87
N HIS A 351 -17.43 14.08 -25.84
CA HIS A 351 -16.91 12.82 -25.33
C HIS A 351 -17.52 11.58 -26.00
N VAL A 352 -18.79 11.64 -26.41
CA VAL A 352 -19.49 10.48 -26.97
C VAL A 352 -20.39 10.88 -28.14
N LEU A 353 -20.25 10.17 -29.26
CA LEU A 353 -21.15 10.26 -30.42
C LEU A 353 -22.01 9.00 -30.54
N ASN A 354 -23.18 9.13 -31.17
CA ASN A 354 -23.97 8.00 -31.65
C ASN A 354 -23.38 7.47 -32.97
N TYR A 355 -23.35 6.16 -33.15
CA TYR A 355 -23.06 5.53 -34.44
C TYR A 355 -24.33 4.91 -35.04
N PRO A 356 -24.61 5.06 -36.34
CA PRO A 356 -23.77 5.65 -37.40
C PRO A 356 -23.98 7.15 -37.65
N ALA A 357 -24.90 7.81 -36.94
CA ALA A 357 -25.32 9.18 -37.24
C ALA A 357 -24.28 10.27 -36.91
N LEU A 358 -23.32 9.97 -36.02
CA LEU A 358 -22.26 10.87 -35.53
C LEU A 358 -22.76 12.13 -34.80
N ASP A 359 -24.04 12.18 -34.39
CA ASP A 359 -24.54 13.23 -33.52
C ASP A 359 -24.06 13.05 -32.07
N VAL A 360 -23.97 14.16 -31.34
CA VAL A 360 -23.46 14.18 -29.97
C VAL A 360 -24.44 13.47 -29.03
N LYS A 361 -24.01 12.33 -28.48
CA LYS A 361 -24.75 11.60 -27.45
C LYS A 361 -24.50 12.18 -26.06
N ALA A 362 -23.25 12.52 -25.75
CA ALA A 362 -22.87 13.14 -24.50
C ALA A 362 -21.68 14.07 -24.71
N ALA A 363 -21.89 15.37 -24.47
CA ALA A 363 -20.83 16.37 -24.55
C ALA A 363 -19.69 16.07 -23.57
N PHE A 364 -20.02 15.63 -22.35
CA PHE A 364 -19.04 15.24 -21.33
C PHE A 364 -19.43 13.90 -20.71
N ARG A 365 -18.44 13.02 -20.48
CA ARG A 365 -18.65 11.72 -19.79
C ARG A 365 -17.66 11.51 -18.67
N ILE A 366 -16.38 11.67 -18.97
CA ILE A 366 -15.27 11.47 -18.05
C ILE A 366 -14.05 12.23 -18.55
N ILE A 367 -13.35 12.92 -17.65
CA ILE A 367 -12.22 13.81 -17.98
C ILE A 367 -11.05 13.10 -18.65
N TYR A 368 -10.88 11.79 -18.44
CA TYR A 368 -9.79 11.01 -19.04
C TYR A 368 -9.78 11.07 -20.57
N TYR A 369 -10.95 11.23 -21.21
CA TYR A 369 -11.03 11.28 -22.66
C TYR A 369 -10.34 12.52 -23.24
N ASP A 370 -10.35 13.63 -22.53
CA ASP A 370 -9.66 14.85 -22.93
C ASP A 370 -8.14 14.64 -22.95
N GLY A 371 -7.61 14.06 -21.86
CA GLY A 371 -6.20 13.74 -21.72
C GLY A 371 -5.74 12.67 -22.73
N GLU A 372 -6.52 11.60 -22.91
CA GLU A 372 -6.25 10.54 -23.87
C GLU A 372 -6.15 11.13 -25.29
N ALA A 373 -7.13 11.93 -25.73
CA ALA A 373 -7.15 12.54 -27.06
C ALA A 373 -5.96 13.45 -27.31
N ALA A 374 -5.68 14.37 -26.38
CA ALA A 374 -4.56 15.27 -26.51
C ALA A 374 -3.22 14.50 -26.55
N PHE A 375 -3.05 13.49 -25.70
CA PHE A 375 -1.84 12.66 -25.69
C PHE A 375 -1.67 11.85 -26.98
N GLY A 376 -2.75 11.22 -27.48
CA GLY A 376 -2.75 10.48 -28.74
C GLY A 376 -2.32 11.34 -29.93
N LEU A 377 -2.84 12.57 -30.01
CA LEU A 377 -2.44 13.55 -31.03
C LEU A 377 -0.98 13.99 -30.89
N MET A 378 -0.47 14.19 -29.66
CA MET A 378 0.95 14.50 -29.44
C MET A 378 1.87 13.37 -29.92
N ARG A 379 1.50 12.10 -29.68
CA ARG A 379 2.26 10.95 -30.17
C ARG A 379 2.21 10.85 -31.70
N LEU A 380 1.06 11.11 -32.31
CA LEU A 380 0.96 11.17 -33.76
C LEU A 380 1.78 12.31 -34.37
N TYR A 381 1.77 13.48 -33.73
CA TYR A 381 2.61 14.62 -34.14
C TYR A 381 4.09 14.24 -34.11
N ARG A 382 4.56 13.60 -33.04
CA ARG A 382 5.94 13.12 -32.94
C ARG A 382 6.32 12.17 -34.07
N LEU A 383 5.40 11.30 -34.51
CA LEU A 383 5.63 10.37 -35.61
C LEU A 383 5.65 11.06 -36.99
N THR A 384 4.76 12.02 -37.21
CA THR A 384 4.47 12.55 -38.57
C THR A 384 5.06 13.94 -38.84
N GLY A 385 5.30 14.74 -37.80
CA GLY A 385 5.66 16.15 -37.92
C GLY A 385 4.52 17.07 -38.41
N ASP A 386 3.30 16.57 -38.60
CA ASP A 386 2.19 17.37 -39.12
C ASP A 386 1.67 18.37 -38.06
N GLY A 387 1.87 19.66 -38.32
CA GLY A 387 1.52 20.75 -37.41
C GLY A 387 0.03 20.85 -37.07
N ARG A 388 -0.88 20.24 -37.84
CA ARG A 388 -2.33 20.22 -37.52
C ARG A 388 -2.58 19.60 -36.15
N TRP A 389 -1.91 18.49 -35.84
CA TRP A 389 -2.12 17.75 -34.59
C TRP A 389 -1.63 18.54 -33.38
N LEU A 390 -0.47 19.20 -33.49
CA LEU A 390 0.03 20.06 -32.43
C LEU A 390 -0.89 21.27 -32.20
N ALA A 391 -1.36 21.92 -33.26
CA ALA A 391 -2.27 23.07 -33.15
C ALA A 391 -3.60 22.69 -32.48
N MET A 392 -4.13 21.49 -32.75
CA MET A 392 -5.32 20.97 -32.06
C MET A 392 -5.08 20.77 -30.56
N VAL A 393 -3.91 20.26 -30.18
CA VAL A 393 -3.54 20.07 -28.77
C VAL A 393 -3.36 21.41 -28.06
N GLU A 394 -2.68 22.39 -28.67
CA GLU A 394 -2.53 23.75 -28.12
C GLU A 394 -3.90 24.37 -27.82
N LYS A 395 -4.83 24.27 -28.77
CA LYS A 395 -6.19 24.77 -28.61
C LYS A 395 -6.99 24.04 -27.52
N ALA A 396 -6.83 22.72 -27.41
CA ALA A 396 -7.45 21.96 -26.33
C ALA A 396 -6.88 22.39 -24.96
N PHE A 397 -5.57 22.59 -24.86
CA PHE A 397 -4.92 23.03 -23.64
C PHE A 397 -5.30 24.45 -23.21
N ASP A 398 -5.58 25.36 -24.14
CA ASP A 398 -6.17 26.67 -23.80
C ASP A 398 -7.47 26.50 -22.99
N SER A 399 -8.34 25.60 -23.46
CA SER A 399 -9.57 25.22 -22.78
C SER A 399 -9.31 24.52 -21.44
N PHE A 400 -8.36 23.58 -21.39
CA PHE A 400 -8.04 22.82 -20.18
C PHE A 400 -7.47 23.70 -19.08
N ILE A 401 -6.63 24.68 -19.45
CA ILE A 401 -6.06 25.66 -18.53
C ILE A 401 -7.17 26.57 -18.00
N ALA A 402 -8.02 27.10 -18.88
CA ALA A 402 -9.14 27.96 -18.49
C ALA A 402 -10.12 27.27 -17.53
N ARG A 403 -10.24 25.94 -17.62
CA ARG A 403 -11.13 25.08 -16.79
C ARG A 403 -10.43 24.39 -15.63
N GLU A 404 -9.16 24.68 -15.40
CA GLU A 404 -8.37 24.14 -14.29
C GLU A 404 -8.36 22.59 -14.23
N HIS A 405 -8.28 21.92 -15.38
CA HIS A 405 -8.38 20.45 -15.45
C HIS A 405 -7.31 19.69 -14.66
N TRP A 406 -6.19 20.35 -14.32
CA TRP A 406 -5.17 19.79 -13.42
C TRP A 406 -5.72 19.37 -12.04
N LYS A 407 -6.85 19.93 -11.59
CA LYS A 407 -7.51 19.55 -10.33
C LYS A 407 -8.04 18.11 -10.33
N ALA A 408 -8.14 17.48 -11.49
CA ALA A 408 -8.54 16.08 -11.60
C ALA A 408 -7.39 15.10 -11.34
N HIS A 409 -6.14 15.57 -11.29
CA HIS A 409 -4.94 14.74 -11.09
C HIS A 409 -4.85 13.59 -12.11
N ASP A 410 -5.14 13.91 -13.37
CA ASP A 410 -5.22 12.91 -14.42
C ASP A 410 -3.84 12.61 -15.00
N HIS A 411 -3.45 11.34 -14.92
CA HIS A 411 -2.25 10.81 -15.56
C HIS A 411 -2.21 11.03 -17.08
N TRP A 412 -3.33 10.98 -17.81
CA TRP A 412 -3.33 11.20 -19.26
C TRP A 412 -2.99 12.64 -19.63
N LEU A 413 -3.57 13.61 -18.92
CA LEU A 413 -3.16 15.01 -19.02
C LEU A 413 -1.69 15.21 -18.63
N GLY A 414 -1.19 14.45 -17.64
CA GLY A 414 0.22 14.37 -17.27
C GLY A 414 1.12 13.89 -18.42
N TYR A 415 0.75 12.79 -19.07
CA TYR A 415 1.44 12.29 -20.27
C TYR A 415 1.47 13.33 -21.39
N CYS A 416 0.31 13.93 -21.68
CA CYS A 416 0.21 14.91 -22.74
C CYS A 416 1.06 16.16 -22.47
N VAL A 417 0.99 16.74 -21.27
CA VAL A 417 1.74 17.97 -20.97
C VAL A 417 3.26 17.73 -20.95
N ASN A 418 3.69 16.54 -20.53
CA ASN A 418 5.09 16.12 -20.64
C ASN A 418 5.59 16.05 -22.09
N GLU A 419 4.78 15.58 -23.04
CA GLU A 419 5.11 15.61 -24.48
C GLU A 419 5.01 17.02 -25.05
N LEU A 420 3.94 17.77 -24.74
CA LEU A 420 3.70 19.12 -25.26
C LEU A 420 4.87 20.07 -24.97
N THR A 421 5.40 20.00 -23.74
CA THR A 421 6.56 20.79 -23.31
C THR A 421 7.87 20.46 -24.05
N LEU A 422 7.93 19.41 -24.88
CA LEU A 422 9.09 19.15 -25.76
C LEU A 422 9.09 20.12 -26.94
N TYR A 423 7.91 20.46 -27.43
CA TYR A 423 7.70 21.19 -28.69
C TYR A 423 7.23 22.64 -28.48
N ARG A 424 6.62 22.89 -27.31
CA ARG A 424 6.18 24.21 -26.84
C ARG A 424 6.59 24.38 -25.37
N PRO A 425 7.84 24.76 -25.09
CA PRO A 425 8.32 24.97 -23.72
C PRO A 425 7.78 26.29 -23.16
N GLU A 426 6.47 26.40 -23.00
CA GLU A 426 5.83 27.59 -22.43
C GLU A 426 5.56 27.40 -20.94
N GLU A 427 5.78 28.46 -20.15
CA GLU A 427 5.59 28.45 -18.69
C GLU A 427 4.20 27.95 -18.27
N ARG A 428 3.14 28.30 -19.01
CA ARG A 428 1.76 27.87 -18.71
C ARG A 428 1.58 26.34 -18.73
N TYR A 429 2.31 25.64 -19.60
CA TYR A 429 2.23 24.18 -19.69
C TYR A 429 3.02 23.51 -18.57
N PHE A 430 4.21 24.02 -18.24
CA PHE A 430 4.95 23.54 -17.06
C PHE A 430 4.15 23.75 -15.76
N ARG A 431 3.53 24.92 -15.58
CA ARG A 431 2.65 25.19 -14.43
C ARG A 431 1.45 24.24 -14.39
N PHE A 432 0.82 23.96 -15.53
CA PHE A 432 -0.26 22.97 -15.61
C PHE A 432 0.21 21.60 -15.09
N GLY A 433 1.35 21.11 -15.58
CA GLY A 433 1.90 19.81 -15.17
C GLY A 433 2.28 19.76 -13.69
N ILE A 434 2.87 20.84 -13.15
CA ILE A 434 3.19 20.94 -11.71
C ILE A 434 1.91 20.90 -10.87
N ARG A 435 0.90 21.70 -11.21
CA ARG A 435 -0.37 21.75 -10.49
C ARG A 435 -1.17 20.46 -10.58
N ASN A 436 -0.91 19.61 -11.58
CA ASN A 436 -1.55 18.31 -11.70
C ASN A 436 -1.10 17.33 -10.60
N ILE A 437 0.05 17.57 -9.95
CA ILE A 437 0.63 16.66 -8.96
C ILE A 437 0.98 17.31 -7.60
N ALA A 438 1.31 18.60 -7.56
CA ALA A 438 1.95 19.23 -6.40
C ALA A 438 1.13 19.14 -5.10
N ASP A 439 -0.18 19.41 -5.16
CA ASP A 439 -1.12 19.31 -4.03
C ASP A 439 -1.66 17.89 -3.83
N HIS A 440 -1.31 16.94 -4.72
CA HIS A 440 -1.75 15.55 -4.68
C HIS A 440 -0.76 14.60 -4.00
N LEU A 441 0.47 15.06 -3.70
CA LEU A 441 1.55 14.22 -3.16
C LEU A 441 1.19 13.49 -1.87
N ASP A 442 0.41 14.10 -0.97
CA ASP A 442 -0.04 13.43 0.26
C ASP A 442 -1.02 12.30 -0.03
N PHE A 443 -1.93 12.50 -0.99
CA PHE A 443 -2.81 11.44 -1.43
C PHE A 443 -2.00 10.29 -2.03
N VAL A 444 -1.02 10.60 -2.88
CA VAL A 444 -0.14 9.58 -3.48
C VAL A 444 0.62 8.80 -2.42
N GLN A 445 1.14 9.46 -1.39
CA GLN A 445 1.91 8.78 -0.35
C GLN A 445 1.02 7.97 0.61
N LYS A 446 -0.13 8.52 1.03
CA LYS A 446 -1.00 7.90 2.05
C LYS A 446 -2.00 6.89 1.48
N ARG A 447 -2.09 6.75 0.15
CA ARG A 447 -3.08 5.87 -0.50
C ARG A 447 -2.82 4.38 -0.20
N ILE A 448 -3.76 3.76 0.52
CA ILE A 448 -3.73 2.33 0.90
C ILE A 448 -4.09 1.36 -0.24
N THR A 449 -4.72 1.82 -1.32
CA THR A 449 -4.91 0.98 -2.50
C THR A 449 -3.73 1.15 -3.43
N THR A 450 -3.40 0.12 -4.20
CA THR A 450 -2.31 0.18 -5.17
C THR A 450 -2.46 1.37 -6.12
N PHE A 451 -3.61 1.48 -6.79
CA PHE A 451 -3.95 2.61 -7.68
C PHE A 451 -2.83 2.88 -8.71
N PRO A 452 -2.66 2.00 -9.72
CA PRO A 452 -1.49 2.02 -10.62
C PRO A 452 -1.29 3.33 -11.38
N THR A 453 -2.38 4.03 -11.73
CA THR A 453 -2.32 5.32 -12.45
C THR A 453 -1.59 6.42 -11.67
N LEU A 454 -1.40 6.28 -10.35
CA LEU A 454 -0.58 7.22 -9.59
C LEU A 454 0.90 7.12 -9.99
N LEU A 455 1.41 5.92 -10.25
CA LEU A 455 2.78 5.78 -10.74
C LEU A 455 2.92 6.35 -12.15
N GLU A 456 1.93 6.13 -13.02
CA GLU A 456 1.88 6.73 -14.35
C GLU A 456 1.92 8.27 -14.30
N LEU A 457 1.06 8.88 -13.47
CA LEU A 457 1.05 10.33 -13.25
C LEU A 457 2.40 10.85 -12.77
N MET A 458 2.99 10.18 -11.77
CA MET A 458 4.26 10.60 -11.23
C MET A 458 5.39 10.44 -12.23
N MET A 459 5.43 9.35 -13.00
CA MET A 459 6.45 9.16 -14.02
C MET A 459 6.34 10.19 -15.15
N ALA A 460 5.12 10.58 -15.53
CA ALA A 460 4.92 11.66 -16.49
C ALA A 460 5.43 13.01 -15.95
N ALA A 461 5.13 13.32 -14.68
CA ALA A 461 5.63 14.52 -14.02
C ALA A 461 7.16 14.51 -13.87
N GLN A 462 7.75 13.35 -13.52
CA GLN A 462 9.18 13.18 -13.30
C GLN A 462 9.99 13.59 -14.54
N ARG A 463 9.61 13.10 -15.72
CA ARG A 463 10.27 13.44 -17.00
C ARG A 463 10.15 14.92 -17.35
N MET A 464 9.00 15.53 -17.04
CA MET A 464 8.79 16.96 -17.25
C MET A 464 9.67 17.78 -16.29
N LEU A 465 9.77 17.38 -15.02
CA LEU A 465 10.58 18.06 -14.01
C LEU A 465 12.09 17.96 -14.30
N GLU A 466 12.58 16.81 -14.79
CA GLU A 466 13.97 16.68 -15.25
C GLU A 466 14.30 17.70 -16.36
N ARG A 467 13.39 17.84 -17.33
CA ARG A 467 13.54 18.82 -18.41
C ARG A 467 13.46 20.24 -17.91
N LEU A 468 12.54 20.52 -16.99
CA LEU A 468 12.39 21.82 -16.35
C LEU A 468 13.67 22.22 -15.60
N ALA A 469 14.34 21.27 -14.94
CA ALA A 469 15.62 21.50 -14.27
C ALA A 469 16.77 21.87 -15.23
N GLN A 470 16.69 21.41 -16.47
CA GLN A 470 17.67 21.70 -17.53
C GLN A 470 17.35 23.00 -18.29
N SER A 471 16.18 23.63 -18.09
CA SER A 471 15.79 24.88 -18.74
C SER A 471 16.13 26.10 -17.87
N PRO A 472 17.14 26.94 -18.22
CA PRO A 472 17.48 28.11 -17.42
C PRO A 472 16.33 29.11 -17.27
N GLU A 473 15.47 29.22 -18.27
CA GLU A 473 14.33 30.14 -18.32
C GLU A 473 13.23 29.74 -17.32
N HIS A 474 12.89 28.46 -17.26
CA HIS A 474 11.74 27.98 -16.48
C HIS A 474 12.13 27.29 -15.17
N ARG A 475 13.42 27.08 -14.89
CA ARG A 475 13.91 26.40 -13.67
C ARG A 475 13.33 26.95 -12.38
N HIS A 476 12.98 28.23 -12.34
CA HIS A 476 12.37 28.90 -11.19
C HIS A 476 11.05 28.23 -10.74
N LEU A 477 10.31 27.60 -11.67
CA LEU A 477 9.06 26.88 -11.39
C LEU A 477 9.25 25.64 -10.51
N LEU A 478 10.47 25.09 -10.40
CA LEU A 478 10.75 23.98 -9.48
C LEU A 478 10.47 24.35 -8.01
N GLY A 479 10.47 25.66 -7.67
CA GLY A 479 10.08 26.14 -6.35
C GLY A 479 8.59 25.95 -6.02
N GLU A 480 7.76 25.56 -6.99
CA GLU A 480 6.32 25.33 -6.81
C GLU A 480 5.96 23.88 -6.44
N ILE A 481 6.97 23.01 -6.34
CA ILE A 481 6.80 21.61 -5.94
C ILE A 481 7.88 21.19 -4.94
N ASP A 482 7.47 20.44 -3.92
CA ASP A 482 8.39 19.80 -2.99
C ASP A 482 9.02 18.56 -3.68
N LEU A 483 10.20 18.77 -4.28
CA LEU A 483 10.91 17.73 -5.04
C LEU A 483 11.30 16.52 -4.17
N ASP A 484 11.69 16.76 -2.92
CA ASP A 484 12.06 15.66 -2.01
C ASP A 484 10.83 14.82 -1.63
N LYS A 485 9.68 15.47 -1.43
CA LYS A 485 8.41 14.76 -1.19
C LYS A 485 7.95 14.02 -2.44
N PHE A 486 8.10 14.63 -3.62
CA PHE A 486 7.79 14.00 -4.89
C PHE A 486 8.62 12.71 -5.08
N ASP A 487 9.93 12.79 -4.90
CA ASP A 487 10.85 11.66 -5.06
C ASP A 487 10.51 10.49 -4.11
N ARG A 488 10.31 10.80 -2.81
CA ARG A 488 9.89 9.80 -1.83
C ARG A 488 8.54 9.17 -2.18
N ALA A 489 7.57 9.96 -2.64
CA ALA A 489 6.26 9.46 -3.02
C ALA A 489 6.33 8.58 -4.28
N LEU A 490 7.21 8.89 -5.23
CA LEU A 490 7.43 8.11 -6.46
C LEU A 490 7.93 6.72 -6.13
N HIS A 491 9.05 6.64 -5.41
CA HIS A 491 9.67 5.37 -5.04
C HIS A 491 8.78 4.54 -4.11
N PHE A 492 8.12 5.19 -3.15
CA PHE A 492 7.13 4.52 -2.31
C PHE A 492 5.99 3.92 -3.16
N ARG A 493 5.43 4.68 -4.11
CA ARG A 493 4.32 4.22 -4.94
C ARG A 493 4.73 3.06 -5.82
N ALA A 494 5.90 3.12 -6.46
CA ALA A 494 6.43 2.03 -7.27
C ALA A 494 6.59 0.72 -6.47
N ALA A 495 7.16 0.80 -5.28
CA ALA A 495 7.30 -0.36 -4.38
C ALA A 495 5.92 -0.86 -3.92
N TYR A 496 5.02 0.05 -3.56
CA TYR A 496 3.69 -0.29 -3.04
C TYR A 496 2.81 -1.02 -4.06
N LEU A 497 2.99 -0.75 -5.36
CA LEU A 497 2.26 -1.45 -6.42
C LEU A 497 2.53 -2.96 -6.44
N MET A 498 3.64 -3.45 -5.88
CA MET A 498 3.93 -4.89 -5.78
C MET A 498 2.89 -5.65 -4.95
N ASN A 499 2.11 -4.94 -4.11
CA ASN A 499 0.98 -5.51 -3.35
C ASN A 499 -0.25 -5.84 -4.19
N GLY A 500 -0.25 -5.43 -5.47
CA GLY A 500 -1.28 -5.79 -6.45
C GLY A 500 -0.84 -6.86 -7.44
N HIS A 501 0.34 -7.45 -7.27
CA HIS A 501 0.85 -8.52 -8.14
C HIS A 501 0.49 -9.89 -7.61
N PHE A 502 0.06 -10.80 -8.48
CA PHE A 502 -0.16 -12.20 -8.15
C PHE A 502 1.16 -12.96 -8.08
N TRP A 503 1.86 -12.76 -6.97
CA TRP A 503 2.94 -13.63 -6.54
C TRP A 503 2.42 -15.05 -6.25
N PRO A 504 3.25 -16.10 -6.41
CA PRO A 504 2.91 -17.47 -6.01
C PRO A 504 2.24 -17.60 -4.64
N GLU A 505 2.79 -16.93 -3.61
CA GLU A 505 2.31 -16.94 -2.23
C GLU A 505 0.92 -16.32 -2.02
N TYR A 506 0.42 -15.57 -3.01
CA TYR A 506 -0.96 -15.09 -3.06
C TYR A 506 -1.82 -15.93 -3.99
N ALA A 507 -1.35 -16.17 -5.21
CA ALA A 507 -2.09 -16.88 -6.26
C ALA A 507 -2.54 -18.27 -5.79
N MET A 508 -1.72 -18.96 -4.99
CA MET A 508 -1.99 -20.32 -4.52
C MET A 508 -3.32 -20.46 -3.76
N TYR A 509 -3.85 -19.41 -3.13
CA TYR A 509 -5.12 -19.49 -2.39
C TYR A 509 -6.38 -19.33 -3.27
N PHE A 510 -6.23 -18.92 -4.53
CA PHE A 510 -7.36 -18.72 -5.44
C PHE A 510 -7.77 -20.00 -6.14
N ARG A 511 -8.93 -19.98 -6.83
CA ARG A 511 -9.55 -21.21 -7.35
C ARG A 511 -8.68 -21.92 -8.39
N ASN A 512 -7.99 -21.16 -9.23
CA ASN A 512 -7.09 -21.62 -10.28
C ASN A 512 -5.86 -20.69 -10.32
N PRO A 513 -4.78 -21.02 -9.60
CA PRO A 513 -3.60 -20.16 -9.51
C PRO A 513 -2.92 -19.94 -10.86
N ALA A 514 -2.80 -20.97 -11.70
CA ALA A 514 -2.16 -20.90 -13.02
C ALA A 514 -2.80 -19.85 -13.94
N ARG A 515 -4.11 -19.59 -13.80
CA ARG A 515 -4.82 -18.61 -14.65
C ARG A 515 -4.44 -17.16 -14.35
N ILE A 516 -4.02 -16.86 -13.12
CA ILE A 516 -3.83 -15.50 -12.63
C ILE A 516 -2.39 -15.19 -12.22
N LEU A 517 -1.54 -16.22 -12.12
CA LEU A 517 -0.15 -16.08 -11.72
C LEU A 517 0.57 -15.05 -12.61
N GLY A 518 1.32 -14.14 -12.00
CA GLY A 518 2.06 -13.12 -12.74
C GLY A 518 1.22 -11.94 -13.24
N SER A 519 -0.10 -11.97 -13.05
CA SER A 519 -0.99 -10.86 -13.35
C SER A 519 -1.04 -9.81 -12.23
N PHE A 520 -1.78 -8.73 -12.46
CA PHE A 520 -2.08 -7.71 -11.44
C PHE A 520 -3.58 -7.68 -11.11
N PHE A 521 -3.91 -7.29 -9.88
CA PHE A 521 -5.28 -7.31 -9.37
C PHE A 521 -5.66 -6.07 -8.56
N ILE A 522 -6.96 -5.82 -8.51
CA ILE A 522 -7.54 -4.81 -7.62
C ILE A 522 -8.11 -5.49 -6.37
N ARG A 523 -7.36 -5.42 -5.26
CA ARG A 523 -7.67 -6.14 -4.00
C ARG A 523 -9.09 -5.88 -3.52
N HIS A 524 -9.45 -4.61 -3.41
CA HIS A 524 -10.77 -4.17 -2.94
C HIS A 524 -11.89 -4.45 -3.93
N GLN A 525 -11.66 -5.15 -5.03
CA GLN A 525 -12.71 -5.62 -5.95
C GLN A 525 -12.72 -7.15 -6.04
N ALA A 526 -12.54 -7.82 -4.89
CA ALA A 526 -12.42 -9.28 -4.83
C ALA A 526 -11.25 -9.83 -5.66
N PHE A 527 -10.12 -9.12 -5.61
CA PHE A 527 -8.90 -9.46 -6.36
C PHE A 527 -9.15 -9.60 -7.86
N ARG A 528 -10.12 -8.84 -8.39
CA ARG A 528 -10.45 -8.85 -9.81
C ARG A 528 -9.20 -8.58 -10.65
N VAL A 529 -9.09 -9.33 -11.74
CA VAL A 529 -8.13 -9.10 -12.81
C VAL A 529 -8.90 -8.70 -14.04
N ARG A 530 -8.53 -7.60 -14.67
CA ARG A 530 -8.94 -7.26 -16.03
C ARG A 530 -7.73 -6.83 -16.83
N ILE A 531 -7.83 -6.88 -18.16
CA ILE A 531 -6.80 -6.35 -19.04
C ILE A 531 -6.51 -4.88 -18.73
N ASP A 532 -7.53 -4.09 -18.39
CA ASP A 532 -7.37 -2.68 -18.03
C ASP A 532 -6.83 -2.45 -16.63
N ASP A 533 -6.97 -3.43 -15.72
CA ASP A 533 -6.26 -3.35 -14.45
C ASP A 533 -4.76 -3.55 -14.71
N VAL A 534 -4.39 -4.54 -15.54
CA VAL A 534 -2.99 -4.93 -15.83
C VAL A 534 -2.25 -3.88 -16.68
N GLU A 535 -2.92 -3.26 -17.66
CA GLU A 535 -2.30 -2.27 -18.55
C GLU A 535 -1.66 -1.11 -17.77
N HIS A 536 -2.39 -0.56 -16.78
CA HIS A 536 -1.92 0.57 -15.99
C HIS A 536 -0.71 0.22 -15.10
N TYR A 537 -0.64 -1.02 -14.60
CA TYR A 537 0.57 -1.48 -13.90
C TYR A 537 1.75 -1.57 -14.85
N LEU A 538 1.56 -2.10 -16.07
CA LEU A 538 2.63 -2.23 -17.05
C LEU A 538 3.14 -0.87 -17.51
N SER A 539 2.27 0.08 -17.88
CA SER A 539 2.68 1.41 -18.31
C SER A 539 3.44 2.16 -17.21
N GLY A 540 2.96 2.09 -15.95
CA GLY A 540 3.66 2.67 -14.80
C GLY A 540 5.03 2.03 -14.55
N TYR A 541 5.11 0.70 -14.54
CA TYR A 541 6.37 0.00 -14.30
C TYR A 541 7.35 0.11 -15.46
N ALA A 542 6.90 0.13 -16.71
CA ALA A 542 7.76 0.33 -17.87
C ALA A 542 8.41 1.72 -17.81
N ALA A 543 7.63 2.77 -17.54
CA ALA A 543 8.18 4.11 -17.35
C ALA A 543 9.18 4.17 -16.18
N TYR A 544 8.86 3.55 -15.05
CA TYR A 544 9.74 3.49 -13.88
C TYR A 544 11.02 2.67 -14.14
N PHE A 545 10.94 1.57 -14.88
CA PHE A 545 12.11 0.78 -15.29
C PHE A 545 13.10 1.63 -16.09
N HIS A 546 12.62 2.41 -17.05
CA HIS A 546 13.48 3.32 -17.81
C HIS A 546 14.12 4.40 -16.93
N HIS A 547 13.39 4.90 -15.93
CA HIS A 547 13.92 5.85 -14.96
C HIS A 547 15.02 5.23 -14.07
N LEU A 548 14.85 3.98 -13.62
CA LEU A 548 15.90 3.25 -12.90
C LEU A 548 17.14 3.00 -13.79
N LYS A 549 16.94 2.68 -15.08
CA LYS A 549 18.05 2.39 -16.01
C LYS A 549 18.77 3.63 -16.53
N SER A 550 18.12 4.79 -16.60
CA SER A 550 18.75 6.04 -17.07
C SER A 550 19.78 6.60 -16.09
N GLY A 551 19.95 5.99 -14.91
CA GLY A 551 20.90 6.46 -13.92
C GLY A 551 20.49 7.80 -13.30
N ALA A 552 19.22 8.20 -13.44
CA ALA A 552 18.57 9.24 -12.63
C ALA A 552 18.39 8.74 -11.18
N VAL A 553 19.46 8.21 -10.62
CA VAL A 553 19.63 7.94 -9.21
C VAL A 553 19.95 9.30 -8.59
N ALA A 554 18.96 9.90 -7.93
CA ALA A 554 19.26 10.81 -6.85
C ALA A 554 20.15 10.06 -5.84
N MET A 555 21.42 10.45 -5.77
CA MET A 555 22.33 10.29 -4.63
C MET A 555 22.08 9.05 -3.74
N THR A 556 22.19 7.86 -4.30
CA THR A 556 22.33 6.63 -3.50
C THR A 556 23.69 6.04 -3.80
N LYS A 557 24.71 6.46 -3.04
CA LYS A 557 26.01 5.79 -3.05
C LYS A 557 25.82 4.40 -2.43
N MET A 558 26.23 3.39 -3.19
CA MET A 558 26.37 1.99 -2.82
C MET A 558 27.03 1.79 -1.45
N ILE A 559 26.57 0.79 -0.70
CA ILE A 559 27.42 0.00 0.20
C ILE A 559 27.20 -1.49 -0.15
N PRO A 560 28.28 -2.30 -0.27
CA PRO A 560 28.19 -3.67 -0.78
C PRO A 560 27.55 -4.61 0.24
N ALA A 561 27.09 -5.77 -0.24
CA ALA A 561 26.74 -6.90 0.60
C ALA A 561 27.88 -7.19 1.59
N ILE A 562 27.59 -7.07 2.90
CA ILE A 562 28.47 -7.55 3.95
C ILE A 562 27.78 -8.74 4.61
N ASP A 563 28.40 -9.88 4.41
CA ASP A 563 28.15 -11.15 5.07
C ASP A 563 28.37 -10.98 6.57
N PHE A 564 27.36 -11.29 7.39
CA PHE A 564 27.52 -11.37 8.85
C PHE A 564 26.92 -12.67 9.36
N ALA A 565 27.74 -13.72 9.30
CA ALA A 565 27.84 -14.63 10.43
C ALA A 565 28.40 -13.85 11.62
N ARG A 566 27.61 -13.66 12.70
CA ARG A 566 28.16 -13.36 14.02
C ARG A 566 27.32 -13.95 15.15
N GLN A 567 28.03 -14.76 15.92
CA GLN A 567 27.70 -15.32 17.22
C GLN A 567 27.42 -14.21 18.25
N GLY A 568 26.66 -14.58 19.28
CA GLY A 568 26.21 -13.67 20.33
C GLY A 568 27.34 -12.96 21.09
N ASP A 569 27.07 -11.70 21.41
CA ASP A 569 27.56 -10.96 22.57
C ASP A 569 26.68 -9.70 22.77
N GLU A 570 26.52 -9.26 24.01
CA GLU A 570 25.65 -8.15 24.45
C GLU A 570 26.02 -6.77 23.84
N LEU A 571 25.00 -5.98 23.46
CA LEU A 571 25.16 -4.65 22.84
C LEU A 571 25.79 -3.59 23.81
N PRO A 572 26.69 -2.70 23.33
CA PRO A 572 27.23 -1.60 24.13
C PRO A 572 26.18 -0.55 24.54
N PHE A 573 26.30 0.01 25.74
CA PHE A 573 25.36 0.96 26.38
C PHE A 573 25.00 2.22 25.56
N ALA A 574 25.85 2.64 24.61
CA ALA A 574 25.59 3.80 23.75
C ALA A 574 24.54 3.54 22.64
N GLU A 575 24.13 2.29 22.46
CA GLU A 575 23.21 1.86 21.38
C GLU A 575 21.78 1.56 21.87
N VAL A 576 21.50 1.73 23.17
CA VAL A 576 20.16 1.46 23.74
C VAL A 576 19.18 2.58 23.36
N LEU A 577 18.23 2.26 22.47
CA LEU A 577 17.17 3.20 22.04
C LEU A 577 15.95 3.21 22.96
N CYS A 578 15.70 2.08 23.62
CA CYS A 578 14.51 1.81 24.43
C CYS A 578 14.84 0.86 25.57
N ALA A 579 14.24 1.08 26.74
CA ALA A 579 14.34 0.20 27.89
C ALA A 579 13.12 0.34 28.81
N ARG A 580 12.93 -0.61 29.73
CA ARG A 580 11.96 -0.47 30.83
C ARG A 580 12.66 0.04 32.08
N LEU A 581 11.95 0.82 32.89
CA LEU A 581 12.42 1.22 34.21
C LEU A 581 12.44 -0.01 35.14
N ALA A 582 13.62 -0.33 35.67
CA ALA A 582 13.80 -1.42 36.62
C ALA A 582 12.94 -1.23 37.87
N ASP A 583 12.43 -2.34 38.43
CA ASP A 583 11.68 -2.39 39.68
C ASP A 583 10.47 -1.44 39.76
N PHE A 584 9.94 -1.00 38.61
CA PHE A 584 8.80 -0.08 38.54
C PHE A 584 7.63 -0.69 37.75
N ARG A 585 6.47 -0.74 38.40
CA ARG A 585 5.21 -1.23 37.83
C ARG A 585 4.04 -0.39 38.30
N VAL A 586 3.04 -0.23 37.43
CA VAL A 586 1.76 0.40 37.77
C VAL A 586 0.60 -0.56 37.50
N ASP A 587 -0.47 -0.40 38.24
CA ASP A 587 -1.78 -0.96 37.90
C ASP A 587 -2.40 -0.12 36.77
N VAL A 588 -2.25 -0.63 35.54
CA VAL A 588 -2.79 0.01 34.34
C VAL A 588 -4.31 0.17 34.42
N SER A 589 -5.02 -0.75 35.08
CA SER A 589 -6.48 -0.68 35.17
C SER A 589 -6.91 0.52 36.01
N SER A 590 -6.33 0.67 37.21
CA SER A 590 -6.55 1.82 38.08
C SER A 590 -6.15 3.14 37.43
N LEU A 591 -5.02 3.16 36.70
CA LEU A 591 -4.54 4.36 36.00
C LEU A 591 -5.45 4.71 34.80
N ARG A 592 -5.98 3.72 34.08
CA ARG A 592 -6.94 3.91 32.99
C ARG A 592 -8.29 4.40 33.50
N GLU A 593 -8.78 3.87 34.62
CA GLU A 593 -10.00 4.38 35.27
C GLU A 593 -9.85 5.84 35.71
N HIS A 594 -8.67 6.22 36.24
CA HIS A 594 -8.36 7.61 36.55
C HIS A 594 -8.37 8.50 35.30
N PHE A 595 -7.76 8.04 34.22
CA PHE A 595 -7.76 8.76 32.94
C PHE A 595 -9.18 8.96 32.39
N GLU A 596 -10.02 7.92 32.39
CA GLU A 596 -11.40 8.02 31.89
C GLU A 596 -12.24 9.00 32.72
N ARG A 597 -12.10 9.01 34.06
CA ARG A 597 -12.73 10.03 34.92
C ARG A 597 -12.24 11.44 34.62
N THR A 598 -10.93 11.59 34.39
CA THR A 598 -10.33 12.88 34.01
C THR A 598 -10.91 13.36 32.69
N ARG A 599 -10.95 12.50 31.66
CA ARG A 599 -11.51 12.83 30.33
C ARG A 599 -12.99 13.23 30.40
N ALA A 600 -13.75 12.64 31.32
CA ALA A 600 -15.17 12.96 31.50
C ALA A 600 -15.41 14.31 32.21
N THR A 601 -14.44 14.83 32.95
CA THR A 601 -14.62 15.99 33.86
C THR A 601 -13.77 17.20 33.50
N VAL A 602 -12.63 17.00 32.83
CA VAL A 602 -11.69 18.03 32.43
C VAL A 602 -11.49 17.97 30.93
N ALA A 603 -11.75 19.09 30.24
CA ALA A 603 -11.57 19.17 28.80
C ALA A 603 -10.09 18.98 28.41
N PRO A 604 -9.78 18.26 27.32
CA PRO A 604 -8.41 18.19 26.83
C PRO A 604 -7.92 19.55 26.37
N MET A 605 -6.61 19.75 26.44
CA MET A 605 -5.92 20.77 25.68
C MET A 605 -5.54 20.19 24.32
N PRO A 606 -6.17 20.62 23.21
CA PRO A 606 -5.71 20.25 21.88
C PRO A 606 -4.29 20.73 21.69
N TYR A 607 -3.41 19.97 21.07
CA TYR A 607 -2.02 20.38 20.83
C TYR A 607 -1.56 19.83 19.50
N ARG A 608 -1.14 20.71 18.60
CA ARG A 608 -0.56 20.31 17.33
C ARG A 608 0.95 20.34 17.46
N ASP A 609 1.57 19.17 17.31
CA ASP A 609 3.03 19.01 17.37
C ASP A 609 3.51 18.12 16.24
N ASN A 610 4.64 18.48 15.63
CA ASN A 610 5.19 17.75 14.48
C ASN A 610 4.12 17.39 13.43
N ARG A 611 3.21 18.33 13.13
CA ARG A 611 2.10 18.21 12.16
C ARG A 611 0.93 17.31 12.59
N VAL A 612 0.97 16.70 13.77
CA VAL A 612 -0.09 15.81 14.28
C VAL A 612 -0.84 16.48 15.43
N ASP A 613 -2.15 16.25 15.48
CA ASP A 613 -3.01 16.73 16.55
C ASP A 613 -3.07 15.72 17.71
N TYR A 614 -2.91 16.22 18.92
CA TYR A 614 -3.00 15.49 20.17
C TYR A 614 -4.07 16.10 21.07
N LEU A 615 -4.64 15.26 21.93
CA LEU A 615 -5.39 15.71 23.10
C LEU A 615 -4.54 15.47 24.33
N GLY A 616 -4.26 16.53 25.10
CA GLY A 616 -3.40 16.46 26.27
C GLY A 616 -4.08 16.91 27.55
N TRP A 617 -3.70 16.31 28.67
CA TRP A 617 -4.09 16.75 30.02
C TRP A 617 -2.84 16.83 30.89
N ALA A 618 -2.45 18.03 31.33
CA ALA A 618 -1.26 18.17 32.18
C ALA A 618 -1.52 17.65 33.58
N VAL A 619 -0.68 16.71 34.02
CA VAL A 619 -0.62 16.17 35.39
C VAL A 619 0.32 17.03 36.24
N THR A 620 1.40 17.52 35.63
CA THR A 620 2.26 18.54 36.22
C THR A 620 2.53 19.69 35.25
N SER A 621 2.63 20.90 35.78
CA SER A 621 2.89 22.13 35.02
C SER A 621 3.69 23.12 35.85
N ARG A 622 3.98 24.32 35.33
CA ARG A 622 4.78 25.33 36.05
C ARG A 622 3.93 26.17 37.00
N ASP A 623 2.68 26.38 36.65
CA ASP A 623 1.71 27.23 37.36
C ASP A 623 0.58 26.44 38.05
N GLY A 624 0.56 25.11 37.92
CA GLY A 624 -0.48 24.24 38.44
C GLY A 624 -1.72 24.13 37.53
N SER A 625 -1.74 24.82 36.39
CA SER A 625 -2.82 24.71 35.40
C SER A 625 -2.68 23.43 34.55
N VAL A 626 -3.81 22.92 34.07
CA VAL A 626 -3.86 21.76 33.16
C VAL A 626 -3.38 22.07 31.73
N ASP A 627 -3.17 23.35 31.41
CA ASP A 627 -2.82 23.84 30.07
C ASP A 627 -1.29 23.93 29.86
N ASP A 628 -0.57 24.50 30.83
CA ASP A 628 0.86 24.82 30.73
C ASP A 628 1.78 23.57 30.63
N GLY A 629 1.31 22.43 31.16
CA GLY A 629 2.05 21.17 31.06
C GLY A 629 1.98 20.53 29.66
N VAL A 630 0.96 20.81 28.86
CA VAL A 630 0.81 20.30 27.48
C VAL A 630 1.47 21.24 26.48
N ARG A 631 1.07 22.51 26.44
CA ARG A 631 1.66 23.56 25.59
C ARG A 631 2.60 24.42 26.42
N ARG A 632 3.84 24.62 25.97
CA ARG A 632 4.75 25.55 26.67
C ARG A 632 4.27 26.99 26.46
N ILE A 633 3.55 27.55 27.43
CA ILE A 633 3.11 28.95 27.39
C ILE A 633 4.36 29.84 27.56
N SER A 634 4.53 30.85 26.68
CA SER A 634 5.65 31.79 26.81
C SER A 634 5.44 32.66 28.04
N SER A 635 6.51 32.93 28.79
CA SER A 635 6.50 33.75 30.00
C SER A 635 6.17 35.24 29.77
N ALA A 636 5.63 35.60 28.60
CA ALA A 636 5.45 36.97 28.13
C ALA A 636 3.98 37.48 28.17
N LYS A 637 3.01 36.68 28.61
CA LYS A 637 1.64 37.16 28.84
C LYS A 637 1.29 36.96 30.31
N GLY A 638 1.21 38.07 31.04
CA GLY A 638 0.99 38.10 32.47
C GLY A 638 -0.29 37.39 32.90
N ALA A 639 -0.11 36.31 33.67
CA ALA A 639 -1.00 35.87 34.72
C ALA A 639 -0.16 35.00 35.68
N GLY A 640 -0.21 35.30 36.97
CA GLY A 640 0.44 34.51 38.02
C GLY A 640 1.87 34.91 38.36
N LYS A 641 2.04 35.77 39.36
CA LYS A 641 3.28 35.83 40.15
C LYS A 641 3.59 34.40 40.62
N VAL A 642 4.73 33.86 40.22
CA VAL A 642 5.32 32.70 40.89
C VAL A 642 5.64 33.14 42.31
N VAL A 643 4.80 32.73 43.26
CA VAL A 643 5.08 32.85 44.69
C VAL A 643 6.31 32.00 44.96
N ASP A 644 7.30 32.60 45.62
CA ASP A 644 8.66 32.13 45.83
C ASP A 644 9.54 32.10 44.57
N GLY A 645 10.46 33.07 44.50
CA GLY A 645 11.46 33.30 43.44
C GLY A 645 12.49 32.19 43.20
N LYS A 646 12.14 30.92 43.44
CA LYS A 646 12.78 29.71 42.91
C LYS A 646 11.85 29.07 41.89
N GLY A 647 11.48 29.82 40.85
CA GLY A 647 10.39 29.43 39.97
C GLY A 647 10.59 28.06 39.33
N ASN A 648 9.55 27.23 39.41
CA ASN A 648 9.47 25.89 38.84
C ASN A 648 9.61 25.92 37.31
N ARG A 649 10.84 26.10 36.79
CA ARG A 649 11.11 26.17 35.34
C ARG A 649 10.85 24.84 34.62
N ARG A 650 10.86 23.72 35.34
CA ARG A 650 10.72 22.37 34.78
C ARG A 650 9.27 21.89 34.67
N GLY A 651 8.33 22.49 35.38
CA GLY A 651 6.91 22.12 35.31
C GLY A 651 6.61 20.87 36.13
N VAL A 652 6.99 20.87 37.41
CA VAL A 652 6.72 19.79 38.37
C VAL A 652 5.55 20.05 39.33
N THR A 653 4.85 21.19 39.22
CA THR A 653 3.73 21.52 40.12
C THR A 653 2.54 20.65 39.73
N ARG A 654 1.99 19.89 40.69
CA ARG A 654 0.80 19.06 40.46
C ARG A 654 -0.42 19.92 40.09
N THR A 655 -1.18 19.46 39.11
CA THR A 655 -2.45 20.07 38.70
C THR A 655 -3.62 19.40 39.42
N GLU A 656 -4.84 19.92 39.22
CA GLU A 656 -6.06 19.36 39.83
C GLU A 656 -6.35 17.90 39.44
N ILE A 657 -5.81 17.41 38.33
CA ILE A 657 -6.01 16.02 37.88
C ILE A 657 -5.04 15.04 38.53
N CYS A 658 -3.97 15.52 39.18
CA CYS A 658 -2.97 14.70 39.86
C CYS A 658 -3.47 14.29 41.26
N THR A 659 -4.45 13.39 41.29
CA THR A 659 -5.13 12.91 42.50
C THR A 659 -5.28 11.38 42.49
N GLY A 660 -5.69 10.80 43.62
CA GLY A 660 -5.92 9.36 43.74
C GLY A 660 -4.72 8.52 43.31
N TYR A 661 -4.97 7.43 42.58
CA TYR A 661 -3.92 6.52 42.12
C TYR A 661 -2.87 7.20 41.22
N LEU A 662 -3.25 8.23 40.45
CA LEU A 662 -2.28 8.97 39.66
C LEU A 662 -1.27 9.73 40.54
N ALA A 663 -1.71 10.29 41.67
CA ALA A 663 -0.80 10.96 42.61
C ALA A 663 0.19 9.97 43.23
N GLU A 664 -0.27 8.76 43.59
CA GLU A 664 0.59 7.68 44.09
C GLU A 664 1.65 7.29 43.04
N VAL A 665 1.26 7.07 41.79
CA VAL A 665 2.20 6.79 40.69
C VAL A 665 3.22 7.93 40.52
N MET A 666 2.82 9.18 40.68
CA MET A 666 3.73 10.33 40.61
C MET A 666 4.70 10.37 41.79
N ASP A 667 4.24 10.07 43.01
CA ASP A 667 5.09 9.97 44.20
C ASP A 667 6.13 8.85 44.05
N ASP A 668 5.72 7.68 43.56
CA ASP A 668 6.62 6.56 43.30
C ASP A 668 7.67 6.91 42.23
N LEU A 669 7.27 7.60 41.16
CA LEU A 669 8.20 8.04 40.11
C LEU A 669 9.18 9.11 40.61
N GLU A 670 8.74 10.02 41.47
CA GLU A 670 9.60 11.03 42.12
C GLU A 670 10.65 10.38 43.05
N ALA A 671 10.33 9.23 43.65
CA ALA A 671 11.26 8.44 44.45
C ALA A 671 12.34 7.73 43.60
N THR A 672 12.12 7.58 42.29
CA THR A 672 13.13 7.05 41.36
C THR A 672 14.14 8.10 40.93
N ALA A 673 15.31 7.67 40.43
CA ALA A 673 16.37 8.57 39.99
C ALA A 673 16.08 9.31 38.65
N VAL A 674 14.93 9.07 38.00
CA VAL A 674 14.58 9.62 36.68
C VAL A 674 14.16 11.10 36.73
N ALA A 675 13.73 11.59 37.90
CA ALA A 675 13.33 12.99 38.14
C ALA A 675 12.38 13.53 37.04
N PRO A 676 11.15 12.99 36.93
CA PRO A 676 10.23 13.31 35.85
C PRO A 676 9.71 14.75 35.93
N TYR A 677 9.38 15.34 34.78
CA TYR A 677 8.78 16.68 34.71
C TYR A 677 7.83 16.81 33.51
N ARG A 678 6.89 17.77 33.57
CA ARG A 678 5.82 17.97 32.57
C ARG A 678 5.07 16.67 32.25
N ALA A 679 4.64 16.00 33.31
CA ALA A 679 3.82 14.81 33.22
C ALA A 679 2.47 15.18 32.60
N ARG A 680 2.00 14.38 31.66
CA ARG A 680 0.74 14.62 30.95
C ARG A 680 0.19 13.34 30.35
N PHE A 681 -1.13 13.18 30.37
CA PHE A 681 -1.76 12.22 29.47
C PHE A 681 -1.73 12.80 28.05
N MET A 682 -1.28 12.00 27.09
CA MET A 682 -1.28 12.33 25.67
C MET A 682 -2.06 11.26 24.92
N GLN A 683 -3.14 11.67 24.28
CA GLN A 683 -3.96 10.85 23.40
C GLN A 683 -3.69 11.24 21.95
N LEU A 684 -3.29 10.23 21.17
CA LEU A 684 -3.15 10.29 19.72
C LEU A 684 -4.25 9.44 19.09
N GLU A 685 -5.14 10.07 18.35
CA GLU A 685 -6.23 9.37 17.68
C GLU A 685 -5.72 8.39 16.62
N SER A 686 -6.50 7.35 16.32
CA SER A 686 -6.25 6.43 15.19
C SER A 686 -6.83 6.96 13.88
N GLU A 687 -7.26 8.22 13.84
CA GLU A 687 -7.72 8.94 12.66
C GLU A 687 -6.89 10.23 12.55
N GLY A 688 -6.06 10.37 11.52
CA GLY A 688 -5.24 11.58 11.36
C GLY A 688 -3.94 11.41 10.58
N GLU A 689 -3.10 12.44 10.63
CA GLU A 689 -1.77 12.44 10.03
C GLU A 689 -0.78 11.63 10.88
N GLU A 690 0.14 10.90 10.24
CA GLU A 690 1.22 10.24 10.96
C GLU A 690 2.33 11.23 11.32
N MET A 691 2.91 11.01 12.51
CA MET A 691 4.01 11.83 12.98
C MET A 691 5.24 11.62 12.08
N PRO A 692 5.80 12.69 11.49
CA PRO A 692 7.05 12.59 10.77
C PRO A 692 8.17 12.28 11.75
N PHE A 693 9.24 11.69 11.22
CA PHE A 693 10.48 11.55 11.95
C PHE A 693 11.01 12.94 12.36
N HIS A 694 11.29 13.13 13.64
CA HIS A 694 11.77 14.38 14.23
C HIS A 694 12.74 14.10 15.39
N THR A 695 13.44 15.12 15.86
CA THR A 695 14.26 15.07 17.07
C THR A 695 13.77 16.11 18.07
N ASP A 696 13.64 15.71 19.33
CA ASP A 696 13.20 16.61 20.40
C ASP A 696 14.36 17.28 21.14
N ALA A 697 15.58 16.77 20.96
CA ALA A 697 16.79 17.26 21.58
C ALA A 697 18.01 17.06 20.68
N SER A 698 19.03 17.91 20.86
CA SER A 698 20.32 17.84 20.15
C SER A 698 21.40 17.07 20.92
N ARG A 699 21.07 16.59 22.12
CA ARG A 699 21.92 15.81 23.01
C ARG A 699 21.07 14.73 23.65
N GLU A 700 21.72 13.66 24.12
CA GLU A 700 21.05 12.52 24.75
C GLU A 700 19.94 12.94 25.71
N ALA A 701 18.72 12.55 25.35
CA ALA A 701 17.53 12.88 26.09
C ALA A 701 16.55 11.71 26.03
N TRP A 702 15.94 11.43 27.18
CA TRP A 702 15.01 10.34 27.35
C TRP A 702 13.62 10.88 27.69
N ARG A 703 12.58 10.22 27.19
CA ARG A 703 11.20 10.41 27.63
C ARG A 703 10.70 9.15 28.32
N LEU A 704 9.91 9.34 29.37
CA LEU A 704 9.24 8.26 30.07
C LEU A 704 7.80 8.14 29.55
N HIS A 705 7.41 6.92 29.19
CA HIS A 705 6.10 6.55 28.68
C HIS A 705 5.51 5.44 29.55
N ILE A 706 4.35 5.68 30.13
CA ILE A 706 3.52 4.63 30.74
C ILE A 706 2.28 4.46 29.83
N PRO A 707 2.18 3.39 29.03
CA PRO A 707 1.04 3.19 28.13
C PRO A 707 -0.23 2.80 28.91
N LEU A 708 -1.34 3.47 28.62
CA LEU A 708 -2.65 3.19 29.24
C LEU A 708 -3.59 2.49 28.26
N VAL A 709 -3.65 3.00 27.03
CA VAL A 709 -4.45 2.46 25.93
C VAL A 709 -3.55 2.42 24.72
N THR A 710 -3.41 1.25 24.11
CA THR A 710 -2.50 1.03 23.00
C THR A 710 -3.06 -0.09 22.12
N ASN A 711 -2.55 -0.21 20.90
CA ASN A 711 -2.88 -1.29 19.98
C ASN A 711 -1.59 -1.80 19.33
N PRO A 712 -1.54 -3.05 18.83
CA PRO A 712 -0.29 -3.63 18.31
C PRO A 712 0.36 -2.82 17.18
N ASP A 713 -0.43 -2.03 16.44
CA ASP A 713 0.05 -1.17 15.36
C ASP A 713 0.53 0.21 15.86
N ALA A 714 0.30 0.53 17.13
CA ALA A 714 0.81 1.73 17.78
C ALA A 714 2.30 1.56 18.13
N LEU A 715 3.17 2.12 17.28
CA LEU A 715 4.62 1.94 17.36
C LEU A 715 5.35 3.22 17.78
N PHE A 716 6.47 3.05 18.45
CA PHE A 716 7.51 4.06 18.55
C PHE A 716 8.67 3.63 17.66
N GLN A 717 9.10 4.50 16.75
CA GLN A 717 10.12 4.18 15.75
C GLN A 717 11.30 5.13 15.84
N TRP A 718 12.50 4.61 15.64
CA TRP A 718 13.72 5.37 15.45
C TRP A 718 14.27 5.11 14.06
N ARG A 719 14.79 6.15 13.42
CA ARG A 719 15.59 6.02 12.21
C ARG A 719 17.05 6.23 12.57
N LEU A 720 17.83 5.18 12.42
CA LEU A 720 19.27 5.19 12.69
C LEU A 720 20.02 5.90 11.54
N PRO A 721 21.28 6.34 11.76
CA PRO A 721 22.07 7.01 10.71
C PRO A 721 22.30 6.17 9.45
N ASP A 722 22.23 4.83 9.57
CA ASP A 722 22.30 3.86 8.47
C ASP A 722 20.97 3.73 7.68
N GLY A 723 19.94 4.48 8.08
CA GLY A 723 18.61 4.46 7.46
C GLY A 723 17.66 3.38 8.00
N ARG A 724 18.15 2.45 8.82
CA ARG A 724 17.33 1.39 9.43
C ARG A 724 16.29 1.99 10.36
N ILE A 725 15.09 1.41 10.34
CA ILE A 725 14.00 1.78 11.24
C ILE A 725 13.89 0.72 12.33
N GLU A 726 14.28 1.08 13.54
CA GLU A 726 14.00 0.28 14.74
C GLU A 726 12.61 0.64 15.24
N SER A 727 11.79 -0.37 15.53
CA SER A 727 10.39 -0.18 15.95
C SER A 727 10.12 -0.95 17.23
N VAL A 728 9.41 -0.32 18.16
CA VAL A 728 8.93 -0.99 19.36
C VAL A 728 7.46 -0.68 19.58
N HIS A 729 6.68 -1.70 19.91
CA HIS A 729 5.36 -1.51 20.49
C HIS A 729 5.53 -1.36 22.01
N LEU A 730 4.90 -0.34 22.59
CA LEU A 730 4.90 -0.12 24.04
C LEU A 730 3.55 -0.62 24.60
N PRO A 731 3.48 -1.87 25.13
CA PRO A 731 2.23 -2.44 25.64
C PRO A 731 1.76 -1.74 26.93
N ALA A 732 0.45 -1.72 27.13
CA ALA A 732 -0.17 -1.26 28.37
C ALA A 732 -0.18 -2.40 29.42
N ASP A 733 1.01 -2.85 29.82
CA ASP A 733 1.25 -4.02 30.70
C ASP A 733 1.70 -3.64 32.12
N GLY A 734 1.74 -2.34 32.43
CA GLY A 734 2.16 -1.80 33.73
C GLY A 734 3.63 -1.37 33.75
N SER A 735 4.39 -1.60 32.67
CA SER A 735 5.77 -1.15 32.56
C SER A 735 5.86 0.35 32.29
N ALA A 736 6.88 0.99 32.86
CA ALA A 736 7.30 2.34 32.46
C ALA A 736 8.48 2.25 31.47
N TRP A 737 8.28 2.83 30.29
CA TRP A 737 9.19 2.72 29.15
C TRP A 737 10.00 4.01 28.97
N LEU A 738 11.32 3.86 28.91
CA LEU A 738 12.26 4.93 28.60
C LEU A 738 12.63 4.84 27.12
N VAL A 739 12.44 5.93 26.38
CA VAL A 739 12.77 6.03 24.94
C VAL A 739 13.70 7.21 24.67
N ARG A 740 14.70 7.00 23.81
CA ARG A 740 15.59 8.06 23.29
C ARG A 740 14.80 9.00 22.37
N VAL A 741 14.93 10.31 22.57
CA VAL A 741 14.24 11.33 21.76
C VAL A 741 15.15 12.36 21.09
N ASP A 742 16.46 12.23 21.31
CA ASP A 742 17.49 12.96 20.58
C ASP A 742 17.96 12.21 19.31
N VAL A 743 17.56 10.95 19.18
CA VAL A 743 17.61 10.19 17.91
C VAL A 743 16.37 10.54 17.08
N LEU A 744 16.52 10.54 15.76
CA LEU A 744 15.43 10.78 14.83
C LEU A 744 14.33 9.73 15.05
N HIS A 745 13.16 10.15 15.54
CA HIS A 745 12.12 9.23 15.98
C HIS A 745 10.70 9.70 15.64
N ARG A 746 9.71 8.82 15.80
CA ARG A 746 8.28 9.14 15.67
C ARG A 746 7.42 8.21 16.52
N ALA A 747 6.27 8.70 16.98
CA ALA A 747 5.21 7.91 17.57
C ALA A 747 4.06 7.75 16.57
N ILE A 748 3.62 6.52 16.35
CA ILE A 748 2.64 6.15 15.33
C ILE A 748 1.39 5.60 16.02
N ASN A 749 0.23 6.02 15.53
CA ASN A 749 -1.02 5.30 15.70
C ASN A 749 -1.70 5.26 14.32
N PRO A 750 -1.59 4.15 13.56
CA PRO A 750 -1.96 4.14 12.16
C PRO A 750 -3.45 4.42 11.94
N ALA A 751 -3.74 5.09 10.81
CA ALA A 751 -5.10 5.39 10.40
C ALA A 751 -5.95 4.10 10.27
N GLY A 752 -7.06 4.02 11.01
CA GLY A 752 -7.93 2.82 11.04
C GLY A 752 -7.56 1.78 12.11
N GLY A 753 -6.66 2.11 13.04
CA GLY A 753 -6.40 1.29 14.23
C GLY A 753 -7.61 1.18 15.16
N ALA A 754 -7.67 0.07 15.92
CA ALA A 754 -8.84 -0.30 16.73
C ALA A 754 -9.13 0.64 17.92
N GLN A 755 -8.13 1.38 18.41
CA GLN A 755 -8.22 2.26 19.59
C GLN A 755 -7.25 3.45 19.49
N PRO A 756 -7.53 4.57 20.17
CA PRO A 756 -6.57 5.66 20.32
C PRO A 756 -5.34 5.21 21.13
N ARG A 757 -4.20 5.85 20.88
CA ARG A 757 -2.95 5.62 21.63
C ARG A 757 -2.87 6.63 22.77
N VAL A 758 -3.00 6.18 24.02
CA VAL A 758 -2.98 7.00 25.24
C VAL A 758 -1.82 6.60 26.13
N HIS A 759 -0.91 7.54 26.39
CA HIS A 759 0.24 7.35 27.28
C HIS A 759 0.29 8.46 28.34
N LEU A 760 0.67 8.12 29.57
CA LEU A 760 1.20 9.08 30.52
C LEU A 760 2.66 9.36 30.13
N LEU A 761 2.92 10.58 29.67
CA LEU A 761 4.16 11.03 29.04
C LEU A 761 4.88 12.06 29.91
N MET A 762 6.20 11.92 30.06
CA MET A 762 7.01 12.79 30.91
C MET A 762 8.40 13.02 30.30
N GLY A 763 8.98 14.20 30.55
CA GLY A 763 10.40 14.44 30.34
C GLY A 763 11.22 13.89 31.50
N VAL A 764 12.44 13.42 31.22
CA VAL A 764 13.37 12.88 32.23
C VAL A 764 14.45 13.92 32.53
N GLY A 765 14.65 14.26 33.81
CA GLY A 765 15.49 15.36 34.23
C GLY A 765 17.00 15.08 34.22
N LYS A 766 17.39 13.81 34.09
CA LYS A 766 18.75 13.27 34.07
C LYS A 766 18.82 12.09 33.09
N ILE A 767 19.99 11.80 32.53
CA ILE A 767 20.18 10.58 31.73
C ILE A 767 20.06 9.38 32.69
N PRO A 768 19.19 8.38 32.42
CA PRO A 768 19.07 7.18 33.26
C PRO A 768 20.39 6.41 33.35
N SER A 769 20.77 5.95 34.54
CA SER A 769 21.91 5.03 34.71
C SER A 769 21.54 3.62 34.20
N ARG A 770 22.55 2.83 33.81
CA ARG A 770 22.35 1.46 33.30
C ARG A 770 21.58 0.56 34.26
N GLU A 771 21.76 0.74 35.57
CA GLU A 771 21.07 -0.02 36.63
C GLU A 771 19.55 0.23 36.64
N LEU A 772 19.08 1.34 36.08
CA LEU A 772 17.66 1.66 35.96
C LEU A 772 17.02 1.07 34.70
N LEU A 773 17.80 0.46 33.80
CA LEU A 773 17.35 0.00 32.49
C LEU A 773 17.30 -1.52 32.43
N VAL A 774 16.10 -2.06 32.22
CA VAL A 774 15.87 -3.48 31.92
C VAL A 774 15.63 -3.62 30.42
N ASP A 775 16.24 -4.66 29.83
CA ASP A 775 16.04 -5.01 28.43
C ASP A 775 14.53 -5.14 28.11
N PRO A 776 14.04 -4.49 27.04
CA PRO A 776 12.64 -4.56 26.65
C PRO A 776 12.14 -5.99 26.34
N LEU A 777 13.03 -6.96 26.08
CA LEU A 777 12.72 -8.36 25.77
C LEU A 777 12.94 -9.34 26.93
N LYS A 778 13.63 -8.95 28.01
CA LYS A 778 13.82 -9.83 29.18
C LYS A 778 12.59 -9.75 30.09
N VAL A 779 11.63 -10.64 29.92
CA VAL A 779 10.56 -10.84 30.92
C VAL A 779 11.20 -11.49 32.15
N GLU A 780 11.11 -10.85 33.31
CA GLU A 780 11.25 -11.55 34.61
C GLU A 780 9.95 -12.27 34.94
#